data_AF-A0AAW1T6E9-F1
#
_entry.id   AF-A0AAW1T6E9-F1
#
_cell.length_a   1.000
_cell.length_b   1.000
_cell.length_c   1.000
_cell.angle_alpha   90.00
_cell.angle_beta   90.00
_cell.angle_gamma   90.00
#
_symmetry.space_group_name_H-M   'P 1'
#
loop_
_entity.id
_entity.type
_entity.pdbx_description
1 polymer ?
#
loop_
_entity_poly.entity_id
_entity_poly.type
_entity_poly.pdbx_seq_one_letter_code
_entity_poly.pdbx_strand_id
1 'polypeptide(L)'
;MAGPGNSFLFFLSRDINLPVRLRVERLVARQQTPQRNGDQDADHGATPAVYVEAQLCANGEPLGQPLRTRYSEAGPLNDCIWGDWTPFTSKFRDLPRTTQVAVTAWELREGQTGTVPLGGATFRLFSKRGRLKTGRQKLCLWLGVVADSSWPSTTPAKPPLSSRGELGRLEQLQKQFKRGEVEQVSWLDGLTWKEIDKLRAQEERDSRQGNRPLLFVTLPSFPHAVLYQEAVSGPPPGLSDLKSHHAPGESPIVLTDPEVGRENPVELKAQKLARGLARGLVDRDLRPDTSERRRINHILSYPPNRPLGAEERVLMWRFRFSLTSDRRALTKFLKCVDWSDASEARQAAELMQQWAPIEIADALELLSPDFSNQEVRAHAVEVLKRADDEELRYYLLPLVQALRYEPSDDSRLARFLVSRATRDIALGVPLHWYLYTEWEDPGFGPRAATVHQQFTQTASEVLKEAISNQMQVIAQLKHINTDIKAMKGAVGKKTEKLRQQLGEHGACSDLLHLRLPLLLDPTVMLEGVLPEQSLVFKSAMSPLLLTFKQAGKPATEAATPGEAAVAGGSSTSGHRRSMEEVTQSGSPTHTAATPSEPGVRELRRAGVSRMAAPEVERYMLIYKRGDDLRQDQLVVQILSLMDRLLKRENLDLKLTPYRVLPTSPEDGVIECVPKCAALAKIFESPGGIPRYLAKFHAQPHAPFGIKPEVHQTYLKSCAGYCVMTYILGVGDRHLDNLMLTTDGRLFHIDFGYILGRDPKPFPPPMKLCREMVEAMGGADSEHYRHFKMLCCEAYNILRKSASLILSLFHLMSGAAIPDIHPDPEKAMLKLQEKLRLDLDDESAIEWMQQLLNESATALMPQIMETGHRWAQYWR
;
A
#
# COMPACT_ATOMS: atom_id res chain seq x y z
N MET A 1 -45.14 -6.02 34.63
CA MET A 1 -43.84 -6.03 35.33
C MET A 1 -42.83 -6.77 34.45
N ALA A 2 -41.90 -6.05 33.81
CA ALA A 2 -40.76 -6.63 33.12
C ALA A 2 -39.51 -6.15 33.87
N GLY A 3 -38.80 -7.07 34.52
CA GLY A 3 -37.56 -6.77 35.25
C GLY A 3 -36.36 -6.61 34.30
N PRO A 4 -35.23 -6.05 34.80
CA PRO A 4 -34.04 -5.80 34.01
C PRO A 4 -33.27 -7.10 33.73
N GLY A 5 -32.84 -7.29 32.48
CA GLY A 5 -31.67 -8.11 32.12
C GLY A 5 -31.77 -9.63 32.29
N ASN A 6 -32.61 -10.32 31.49
CA ASN A 6 -32.31 -11.71 31.16
C ASN A 6 -31.36 -11.74 29.95
N SER A 7 -30.06 -11.89 30.19
CA SER A 7 -29.10 -12.19 29.14
C SER A 7 -29.39 -13.59 28.57
N PHE A 8 -29.88 -13.64 27.34
CA PHE A 8 -30.08 -14.91 26.63
C PHE A 8 -28.74 -15.42 26.14
N LEU A 9 -28.10 -16.30 26.92
CA LEU A 9 -26.89 -16.99 26.51
C LEU A 9 -27.22 -18.06 25.45
N PHE A 10 -26.49 -18.06 24.34
CA PHE A 10 -26.58 -19.05 23.27
C PHE A 10 -25.17 -19.33 22.71
N PHE A 11 -24.98 -20.50 22.10
CA PHE A 11 -23.77 -20.84 21.35
C PHE A 11 -24.04 -20.72 19.86
N LEU A 12 -23.02 -20.37 19.07
CA LEU A 12 -23.10 -20.43 17.61
C LEU A 12 -22.57 -21.77 17.11
N SER A 13 -23.20 -22.33 16.07
CA SER A 13 -22.76 -23.61 15.49
C SER A 13 -21.28 -23.58 15.06
N ARG A 14 -20.81 -22.45 14.51
CA ARG A 14 -19.41 -22.25 14.07
C ARG A 14 -18.38 -22.36 15.20
N ASP A 15 -18.77 -22.02 16.43
CA ASP A 15 -17.86 -21.98 17.57
C ASP A 15 -17.66 -23.40 18.16
N ILE A 16 -18.51 -24.37 17.79
CA ILE A 16 -18.48 -25.74 18.32
C ILE A 16 -17.57 -26.63 17.47
N ASN A 17 -16.31 -26.80 17.90
CA ASN A 17 -15.31 -27.68 17.27
C ASN A 17 -15.44 -29.16 17.67
N LEU A 18 -16.65 -29.65 17.89
CA LEU A 18 -16.91 -31.04 18.29
C LEU A 18 -17.52 -31.82 17.12
N PRO A 19 -17.21 -33.12 16.97
CA PRO A 19 -17.88 -33.97 16.00
C PRO A 19 -19.37 -34.07 16.35
N VAL A 20 -20.22 -34.14 15.33
CA VAL A 20 -21.65 -34.39 15.52
C VAL A 20 -21.79 -35.81 16.07
N ARG A 21 -22.58 -35.99 17.13
CA ARG A 21 -22.82 -37.32 17.71
C ARG A 21 -24.30 -37.65 17.69
N LEU A 22 -24.63 -38.92 17.54
CA LEU A 22 -25.98 -39.45 17.65
C LEU A 22 -25.95 -40.66 18.58
N ARG A 23 -26.94 -40.76 19.46
CA ARG A 23 -27.20 -41.98 20.24
C ARG A 23 -28.49 -42.59 19.74
N VAL A 24 -28.43 -43.75 19.12
CA VAL A 24 -29.63 -44.56 18.88
C VAL A 24 -29.99 -45.20 20.22
N GLU A 25 -31.24 -45.07 20.66
CA GLU A 25 -31.66 -45.57 21.98
C GLU A 25 -32.48 -46.85 21.86
N ARG A 26 -33.57 -46.80 21.08
CA ARG A 26 -34.54 -47.88 21.09
C ARG A 26 -35.40 -47.87 19.85
N LEU A 27 -35.71 -49.05 19.33
CA LEU A 27 -36.67 -49.28 18.26
C LEU A 27 -37.84 -50.09 18.80
N VAL A 28 -39.05 -49.60 18.54
CA VAL A 28 -40.31 -50.27 18.82
C VAL A 28 -40.96 -50.59 17.49
N ALA A 29 -41.06 -51.87 17.16
CA ALA A 29 -41.63 -52.35 15.90
C ALA A 29 -42.46 -53.60 16.14
N ARG A 30 -43.36 -53.93 15.20
CA ARG A 30 -44.11 -55.18 15.26
C ARG A 30 -43.20 -56.38 15.01
N GLN A 31 -43.26 -57.38 15.90
CA GLN A 31 -42.65 -58.69 15.67
C GLN A 31 -43.36 -59.37 14.49
N GLN A 32 -42.65 -59.58 13.38
CA GLN A 32 -43.13 -60.43 12.30
C GLN A 32 -42.92 -61.88 12.73
N THR A 33 -44.00 -62.65 12.94
CA THR A 33 -43.89 -64.10 13.00
C THR A 33 -43.56 -64.60 11.58
N PRO A 34 -42.56 -65.47 11.40
CA PRO A 34 -42.32 -66.07 10.10
C PRO A 34 -43.59 -66.81 9.66
N GLN A 35 -44.06 -66.56 8.44
CA GLN A 35 -45.12 -67.37 7.85
C GLN A 35 -44.60 -68.81 7.73
N ARG A 36 -45.10 -69.69 8.59
CA ARG A 36 -44.97 -71.15 8.46
C ARG A 36 -45.64 -71.58 7.15
N ASN A 37 -44.85 -71.85 6.12
CA ASN A 37 -45.22 -72.91 5.17
C ASN A 37 -44.62 -74.20 5.74
N GLY A 38 -45.45 -75.22 5.89
CA GLY A 38 -45.17 -76.41 6.70
C GLY A 38 -43.91 -77.14 6.28
N ASP A 39 -43.06 -77.47 7.25
CA ASP A 39 -42.92 -78.84 7.73
C ASP A 39 -42.27 -78.82 9.12
N GLN A 40 -42.49 -79.91 9.86
CA GLN A 40 -42.03 -80.10 11.23
C GLN A 40 -40.52 -80.34 11.25
N ASP A 41 -39.77 -79.47 11.93
CA ASP A 41 -38.74 -79.90 12.88
C ASP A 41 -38.34 -78.72 13.78
N ALA A 42 -38.21 -79.01 15.07
CA ALA A 42 -37.89 -78.04 16.09
C ALA A 42 -36.38 -77.73 16.05
N ASP A 43 -36.03 -76.58 15.48
CA ASP A 43 -34.76 -75.92 15.80
C ASP A 43 -35.02 -74.43 16.11
N HIS A 44 -34.26 -73.91 17.06
CA HIS A 44 -34.54 -72.67 17.77
C HIS A 44 -34.61 -71.47 16.82
N GLY A 45 -35.81 -70.87 16.69
CA GLY A 45 -36.02 -69.67 15.86
C GLY A 45 -35.07 -68.54 16.25
N ALA A 46 -34.05 -68.31 15.43
CA ALA A 46 -33.10 -67.24 15.59
C ALA A 46 -33.83 -65.88 15.57
N THR A 47 -33.53 -65.05 16.57
CA THR A 47 -34.04 -63.68 16.62
C THR A 47 -33.38 -62.85 15.53
N PRO A 48 -34.14 -62.11 14.70
CA PRO A 48 -33.55 -61.31 13.63
C PRO A 48 -32.65 -60.21 14.21
N ALA A 49 -31.42 -60.13 13.72
CA ALA A 49 -30.47 -59.11 14.14
C ALA A 49 -30.76 -57.79 13.42
N VAL A 50 -30.96 -56.72 14.18
CA VAL A 50 -31.28 -55.38 13.65
C VAL A 50 -30.11 -54.44 13.90
N TYR A 51 -29.79 -53.59 12.93
CA TYR A 51 -28.89 -52.46 13.13
C TYR A 51 -29.49 -51.19 12.52
N VAL A 52 -29.02 -50.03 12.96
CA VAL A 52 -29.47 -48.73 12.47
C VAL A 52 -28.31 -48.04 11.77
N GLU A 53 -28.59 -47.54 10.57
CA GLU A 53 -27.69 -46.69 9.80
C GLU A 53 -28.21 -45.25 9.82
N ALA A 54 -27.34 -44.28 10.10
CA ALA A 54 -27.65 -42.86 10.07
C ALA A 54 -26.66 -42.12 9.16
N GLN A 55 -27.15 -41.28 8.26
CA GLN A 55 -26.35 -40.49 7.33
C GLN A 55 -26.66 -39.00 7.50
N LEU A 56 -25.62 -38.18 7.60
CA LEU A 56 -25.75 -36.72 7.48
C LEU A 56 -25.80 -36.35 6.01
N CYS A 57 -26.80 -35.57 5.61
CA CYS A 57 -26.95 -35.07 4.25
C CYS A 57 -27.23 -33.56 4.24
N ALA A 58 -26.77 -32.86 3.20
CA ALA A 58 -27.18 -31.51 2.90
C ALA A 58 -27.47 -31.36 1.41
N ASN A 59 -28.54 -30.65 1.08
CA ASN A 59 -28.97 -30.40 -0.31
C ASN A 59 -29.10 -31.67 -1.17
N GLY A 60 -29.47 -32.81 -0.56
CA GLY A 60 -29.59 -34.10 -1.28
C GLY A 60 -28.35 -34.98 -1.22
N GLU A 61 -27.18 -34.46 -0.81
CA GLU A 61 -25.92 -35.18 -0.86
C GLU A 61 -25.38 -35.57 0.54
N PRO A 62 -24.68 -36.71 0.68
CA PRO A 62 -24.09 -37.14 1.95
C PRO A 62 -22.87 -36.28 2.35
N LEU A 63 -22.80 -35.86 3.61
CA LEU A 63 -21.72 -35.04 4.19
C LEU A 63 -20.53 -35.86 4.75
N GLY A 64 -20.45 -37.15 4.42
CA GLY A 64 -19.44 -38.07 4.95
C GLY A 64 -19.92 -39.53 4.94
N GLN A 65 -19.22 -40.40 5.66
CA GLN A 65 -19.60 -41.81 5.78
C GLN A 65 -20.83 -42.01 6.66
N PRO A 66 -21.69 -43.01 6.37
CA PRO A 66 -22.81 -43.36 7.21
C PRO A 66 -22.33 -43.97 8.52
N LEU A 67 -23.03 -43.61 9.59
CA LEU A 67 -22.86 -44.15 10.92
C LEU A 67 -23.71 -45.41 11.06
N ARG A 68 -23.11 -46.54 11.48
CA ARG A 68 -23.83 -47.79 11.74
C ARG A 68 -23.72 -48.16 13.21
N THR A 69 -24.85 -48.52 13.82
CA THR A 69 -24.84 -49.12 15.15
C THR A 69 -24.31 -50.54 15.08
N ARG A 70 -23.96 -51.09 16.25
CA ARG A 70 -23.85 -52.54 16.41
C ARG A 70 -25.21 -53.19 16.16
N TYR A 71 -25.18 -54.49 15.88
CA TYR A 71 -26.41 -55.30 15.92
C TYR A 71 -27.01 -55.25 17.33
N SER A 72 -28.33 -55.20 17.40
CA SER A 72 -29.08 -55.25 18.66
C SER A 72 -28.78 -56.54 19.43
N GLU A 73 -28.69 -56.46 20.76
CA GLU A 73 -28.59 -57.64 21.61
C GLU A 73 -29.81 -58.57 21.40
N ALA A 74 -29.59 -59.89 21.45
CA ALA A 74 -30.60 -60.89 21.10
C ALA A 74 -31.86 -60.75 21.96
N GLY A 75 -32.97 -60.34 21.34
CA GLY A 75 -34.27 -60.15 21.97
C GLY A 75 -35.38 -60.00 20.92
N PRO A 76 -36.66 -60.00 21.32
CA PRO A 76 -37.76 -59.79 20.39
C PRO A 76 -37.68 -58.40 19.73
N LEU A 77 -37.93 -58.34 18.41
CA LEU A 77 -38.01 -57.12 17.57
C LEU A 77 -38.86 -55.98 18.17
N ASN A 78 -39.72 -56.31 19.13
CA ASN A 78 -40.57 -55.37 19.85
C ASN A 78 -39.80 -54.37 20.71
N ASP A 79 -38.51 -54.60 21.01
CA ASP A 79 -37.70 -53.74 21.86
C ASP A 79 -36.17 -53.84 21.65
N CYS A 80 -35.69 -53.47 20.46
CA CYS A 80 -34.24 -53.38 20.24
C CYS A 80 -33.69 -52.13 20.95
N ILE A 81 -32.68 -52.28 21.80
CA ILE A 81 -32.07 -51.18 22.57
C ILE A 81 -30.61 -51.03 22.16
N TRP A 82 -30.19 -49.77 22.00
CA TRP A 82 -28.80 -49.36 21.83
C TRP A 82 -28.46 -48.29 22.89
N GLY A 83 -27.18 -48.14 23.22
CA GLY A 83 -26.75 -47.23 24.29
C GLY A 83 -25.62 -46.27 23.93
N ASP A 84 -24.91 -46.52 22.83
CA ASP A 84 -23.63 -45.88 22.57
C ASP A 84 -23.76 -44.57 21.78
N TRP A 85 -23.03 -43.55 22.23
CA TRP A 85 -22.82 -42.33 21.46
C TRP A 85 -21.83 -42.59 20.34
N THR A 86 -22.27 -42.42 19.11
CA THR A 86 -21.44 -42.65 17.91
C THR A 86 -21.20 -41.32 17.19
N PRO A 87 -19.94 -40.95 16.88
CA PRO A 87 -19.61 -39.71 16.20
C PRO A 87 -19.66 -39.85 14.68
N PHE A 88 -20.16 -38.82 14.01
CA PHE A 88 -19.92 -38.59 12.58
C PHE A 88 -18.54 -37.97 12.36
N THR A 89 -18.03 -38.06 11.13
CA THR A 89 -16.80 -37.38 10.70
C THR A 89 -16.95 -35.86 10.64
N SER A 90 -18.17 -35.37 10.39
CA SER A 90 -18.49 -33.94 10.29
C SER A 90 -18.58 -33.29 11.68
N LYS A 91 -18.10 -32.05 11.81
CA LYS A 91 -18.20 -31.24 13.04
C LYS A 91 -19.36 -30.26 12.98
N PHE A 92 -19.88 -29.85 14.13
CA PHE A 92 -21.01 -28.91 14.21
C PHE A 92 -20.75 -27.57 13.50
N ARG A 93 -19.49 -27.11 13.47
CA ARG A 93 -19.08 -25.87 12.79
C ARG A 93 -19.11 -25.93 11.26
N ASP A 94 -19.02 -27.12 10.69
CA ASP A 94 -18.92 -27.32 9.23
C ASP A 94 -20.29 -27.65 8.61
N LEU A 95 -21.34 -27.73 9.43
CA LEU A 95 -22.66 -28.13 8.98
C LEU A 95 -23.43 -26.96 8.37
N PRO A 96 -23.93 -27.05 7.13
CA PRO A 96 -24.83 -26.07 6.56
C PRO A 96 -26.22 -26.10 7.23
N ARG A 97 -26.99 -25.01 7.10
CA ARG A 97 -28.33 -24.88 7.70
C ARG A 97 -29.29 -25.99 7.26
N THR A 98 -29.12 -26.45 6.02
CA THR A 98 -29.98 -27.44 5.36
C THR A 98 -29.69 -28.87 5.81
N THR A 99 -28.73 -29.09 6.72
CA THR A 99 -28.35 -30.43 7.18
C THR A 99 -29.55 -31.24 7.71
N GLN A 100 -29.71 -32.43 7.15
CA GLN A 100 -30.66 -33.46 7.53
C GLN A 100 -29.91 -34.70 8.06
N VAL A 101 -30.58 -35.45 8.92
CA VAL A 101 -30.17 -36.78 9.36
C VAL A 101 -31.17 -37.76 8.78
N ALA A 102 -30.72 -38.63 7.87
CA ALA A 102 -31.47 -39.73 7.31
C ALA A 102 -31.12 -41.01 8.09
N VAL A 103 -32.12 -41.71 8.63
CA VAL A 103 -31.92 -42.88 9.52
C VAL A 103 -32.72 -44.06 9.01
N THR A 104 -32.06 -45.19 8.75
CA THR A 104 -32.68 -46.43 8.28
C THR A 104 -32.39 -47.57 9.25
N ALA A 105 -33.43 -48.26 9.71
CA ALA A 105 -33.28 -49.51 10.45
C ALA A 105 -33.26 -50.69 9.46
N TRP A 106 -32.30 -51.59 9.63
CA TRP A 106 -32.03 -52.73 8.76
C TRP A 106 -32.22 -54.03 9.52
N GLU A 107 -32.96 -54.98 8.92
CA GLU A 107 -33.15 -56.33 9.42
C GLU A 107 -32.25 -57.30 8.65
N LEU A 108 -31.54 -58.18 9.37
CA LEU A 108 -30.81 -59.31 8.80
C LEU A 108 -31.66 -60.59 8.91
N ARG A 109 -31.92 -61.25 7.78
CA ARG A 109 -32.68 -62.51 7.70
C ARG A 109 -31.73 -63.66 7.40
N GLU A 110 -31.80 -64.74 8.17
CA GLU A 110 -31.02 -65.96 7.89
C GLU A 110 -31.43 -66.57 6.54
N GLY A 111 -30.45 -67.01 5.74
CA GLY A 111 -30.66 -67.71 4.46
C GLY A 111 -30.73 -66.81 3.21
N GLN A 112 -30.70 -65.48 3.33
CA GLN A 112 -30.56 -64.57 2.19
C GLN A 112 -29.29 -63.71 2.33
N THR A 113 -28.48 -63.63 1.28
CA THR A 113 -27.35 -62.68 1.17
C THR A 113 -27.90 -61.25 0.96
N GLY A 114 -28.46 -60.64 2.00
CA GLY A 114 -28.94 -59.26 1.92
C GLY A 114 -29.60 -58.75 3.20
N THR A 115 -29.44 -57.46 3.50
CA THR A 115 -30.16 -56.75 4.56
C THR A 115 -31.41 -56.09 3.98
N VAL A 116 -32.55 -56.20 4.66
CA VAL A 116 -33.82 -55.60 4.22
C VAL A 116 -34.12 -54.37 5.06
N PRO A 117 -34.57 -53.24 4.48
CA PRO A 117 -34.94 -52.07 5.26
C PRO A 117 -36.21 -52.36 6.06
N LEU A 118 -36.11 -52.31 7.38
CA LEU A 118 -37.28 -52.34 8.27
C LEU A 118 -38.05 -51.01 8.12
N GLY A 119 -37.34 -49.90 8.01
CA GLY A 119 -37.91 -48.61 7.65
C GLY A 119 -36.97 -47.43 7.88
N GLY A 120 -37.29 -46.33 7.19
CA GLY A 120 -36.45 -45.14 7.10
C GLY A 120 -37.17 -43.88 7.55
N ALA A 121 -36.42 -42.91 8.06
CA ALA A 121 -36.92 -41.62 8.47
C ALA A 121 -35.85 -40.52 8.39
N THR A 122 -36.24 -39.35 7.87
CA THR A 122 -35.35 -38.19 7.71
C THR A 122 -35.85 -36.97 8.49
N PHE A 123 -34.97 -36.31 9.23
CA PHE A 123 -35.28 -35.07 9.95
C PHE A 123 -34.18 -34.01 9.83
N ARG A 124 -34.57 -32.73 9.82
CA ARG A 124 -33.61 -31.61 9.84
C ARG A 124 -32.90 -31.51 11.18
N LEU A 125 -31.59 -31.31 11.15
CA LEU A 125 -30.79 -31.11 12.35
C LEU A 125 -31.01 -29.70 12.94
N PHE A 126 -31.13 -28.69 12.08
CA PHE A 126 -31.53 -27.33 12.46
C PHE A 126 -33.03 -27.11 12.27
N SER A 127 -33.66 -26.42 13.21
CA SER A 127 -35.06 -26.01 13.12
C SER A 127 -35.25 -24.92 12.04
N LYS A 128 -36.52 -24.63 11.66
CA LYS A 128 -36.83 -23.53 10.73
C LYS A 128 -36.23 -22.19 11.17
N ARG A 129 -36.12 -21.97 12.49
CA ARG A 129 -35.53 -20.76 13.11
C ARG A 129 -34.00 -20.85 13.32
N GLY A 130 -33.31 -21.82 12.72
CA GLY A 130 -31.85 -21.97 12.82
C GLY A 130 -31.35 -22.59 14.14
N ARG A 131 -32.21 -22.86 15.12
CA ARG A 131 -31.79 -23.53 16.37
C ARG A 131 -31.49 -25.01 16.15
N LEU A 132 -30.35 -25.50 16.63
CA LEU A 132 -29.96 -26.91 16.64
C LEU A 132 -30.94 -27.73 17.49
N LYS A 133 -31.35 -28.90 16.98
CA LYS A 133 -32.12 -29.86 17.78
C LYS A 133 -31.21 -30.57 18.78
N THR A 134 -31.69 -30.71 20.01
CA THR A 134 -30.96 -31.34 21.12
C THR A 134 -31.87 -32.32 21.86
N GLY A 135 -31.28 -33.28 22.56
CA GLY A 135 -32.01 -34.27 23.36
C GLY A 135 -32.78 -35.28 22.52
N ARG A 136 -33.68 -36.00 23.19
CA ARG A 136 -34.41 -37.16 22.63
C ARG A 136 -35.38 -36.76 21.51
N GLN A 137 -35.30 -37.46 20.39
CA GLN A 137 -36.15 -37.35 19.21
C GLN A 137 -36.87 -38.68 18.97
N LYS A 138 -38.20 -38.60 18.83
CA LYS A 138 -39.06 -39.71 18.37
C LYS A 138 -39.22 -39.62 16.85
N LEU A 139 -38.85 -40.67 16.13
CA LEU A 139 -38.91 -40.78 14.68
C LEU A 139 -39.92 -41.86 14.30
N CYS A 140 -40.89 -41.54 13.45
CA CYS A 140 -41.77 -42.53 12.84
C CYS A 140 -41.11 -43.06 11.57
N LEU A 141 -40.84 -44.36 11.50
CA LEU A 141 -40.19 -45.00 10.35
C LEU A 141 -41.24 -45.35 9.28
N TRP A 142 -40.86 -45.15 8.02
CA TRP A 142 -41.62 -45.57 6.85
C TRP A 142 -41.28 -47.02 6.54
N LEU A 143 -42.22 -47.93 6.85
CA LEU A 143 -42.03 -49.37 6.79
C LEU A 143 -41.55 -49.82 5.39
N GLY A 144 -40.46 -50.58 5.32
CA GLY A 144 -39.94 -51.12 4.06
C GLY A 144 -39.23 -50.12 3.14
N VAL A 145 -39.10 -48.84 3.55
CA VAL A 145 -38.53 -47.76 2.72
C VAL A 145 -37.22 -47.27 3.33
N VAL A 146 -36.17 -47.09 2.51
CA VAL A 146 -34.90 -46.50 2.95
C VAL A 146 -35.07 -44.99 3.14
N ALA A 147 -34.42 -44.41 4.15
CA ALA A 147 -34.49 -42.97 4.39
C ALA A 147 -33.88 -42.19 3.22
N ASP A 148 -34.60 -41.17 2.75
CA ASP A 148 -34.16 -40.34 1.62
C ASP A 148 -33.51 -39.04 2.08
N SER A 149 -32.61 -38.49 1.25
CA SER A 149 -31.96 -37.19 1.46
C SER A 149 -32.65 -36.04 0.73
N SER A 150 -33.81 -36.27 0.10
CA SER A 150 -34.44 -35.28 -0.77
C SER A 150 -35.06 -34.10 -0.01
N TRP A 151 -35.32 -33.02 -0.73
CA TRP A 151 -35.94 -31.82 -0.20
C TRP A 151 -37.13 -31.36 -1.07
N PRO A 152 -38.37 -31.44 -0.56
CA PRO A 152 -38.80 -32.02 0.72
C PRO A 152 -38.65 -33.55 0.75
N SER A 153 -38.30 -34.11 1.91
CA SER A 153 -38.08 -35.56 2.07
C SER A 153 -39.37 -36.36 1.91
N THR A 154 -39.27 -37.50 1.22
CA THR A 154 -40.35 -38.48 1.03
C THR A 154 -40.60 -39.37 2.26
N THR A 155 -39.62 -39.45 3.17
CA THR A 155 -39.66 -40.22 4.42
C THR A 155 -39.54 -39.31 5.67
N PRO A 156 -40.40 -38.30 5.85
CA PRO A 156 -40.25 -37.37 6.97
C PRO A 156 -40.45 -38.08 8.31
N ALA A 157 -39.51 -37.88 9.26
CA ALA A 157 -39.54 -38.53 10.57
C ALA A 157 -40.72 -38.13 11.47
N LYS A 158 -41.44 -37.06 11.10
CA LYS A 158 -42.71 -36.71 11.72
C LYS A 158 -43.79 -36.72 10.64
N PRO A 159 -44.85 -37.53 10.76
CA PRO A 159 -45.89 -37.62 9.74
C PRO A 159 -46.65 -36.28 9.62
N PRO A 160 -47.42 -36.04 8.54
CA PRO A 160 -48.18 -34.79 8.34
C PRO A 160 -49.11 -34.46 9.52
N LEU A 161 -49.35 -33.18 9.82
CA LEU A 161 -50.16 -32.76 10.98
C LEU A 161 -51.56 -33.41 11.04
N SER A 162 -52.20 -33.61 9.88
CA SER A 162 -53.50 -34.27 9.73
C SER A 162 -53.52 -35.72 10.23
N SER A 163 -52.36 -36.37 10.32
CA SER A 163 -52.21 -37.78 10.69
C SER A 163 -51.62 -38.00 12.09
N ARG A 164 -51.41 -36.92 12.87
CA ARG A 164 -50.78 -36.97 14.21
C ARG A 164 -51.76 -37.13 15.39
N GLY A 165 -53.08 -37.07 15.13
CA GLY A 165 -54.11 -37.22 16.17
C GLY A 165 -53.97 -36.26 17.37
N GLU A 166 -54.62 -36.60 18.48
CA GLU A 166 -54.58 -35.84 19.74
C GLU A 166 -53.17 -35.71 20.34
N LEU A 167 -52.31 -36.72 20.17
CA LEU A 167 -50.94 -36.68 20.72
C LEU A 167 -50.07 -35.61 20.04
N GLY A 168 -50.26 -35.37 18.73
CA GLY A 168 -49.59 -34.28 18.02
C GLY A 168 -49.99 -32.89 18.52
N ARG A 169 -51.27 -32.71 18.86
CA ARG A 169 -51.79 -31.48 19.48
C ARG A 169 -51.19 -31.28 20.88
N LEU A 170 -51.14 -32.34 21.68
CA LEU A 170 -50.55 -32.33 23.03
C LEU A 170 -49.03 -32.03 23.01
N GLU A 171 -48.28 -32.54 22.03
CA GLU A 171 -46.85 -32.20 21.84
C GLU A 171 -46.64 -30.70 21.53
N GLN A 172 -47.58 -30.04 20.86
CA GLN A 172 -47.52 -28.61 20.56
C GLN A 172 -47.87 -27.77 21.79
N LEU A 173 -48.92 -28.15 22.53
CA LEU A 173 -49.30 -27.52 23.80
C LEU A 173 -48.21 -27.68 24.86
N GLN A 174 -47.57 -28.84 24.95
CA GLN A 174 -46.44 -29.06 25.87
C GLN A 174 -45.24 -28.15 25.55
N LYS A 175 -45.02 -27.82 24.28
CA LYS A 175 -43.99 -26.84 23.89
C LYS A 175 -44.38 -25.40 24.22
N GLN A 176 -45.66 -25.06 24.21
CA GLN A 176 -46.17 -23.75 24.64
C GLN A 176 -46.06 -23.61 26.16
N PHE A 177 -46.46 -24.65 26.91
CA PHE A 177 -46.27 -24.73 28.36
C PHE A 177 -44.81 -24.55 28.78
N LYS A 178 -43.86 -25.24 28.11
CA LYS A 178 -42.41 -25.06 28.35
C LYS A 178 -41.88 -23.67 28.02
N ARG A 179 -42.60 -22.86 27.24
CA ARG A 179 -42.26 -21.46 26.93
C ARG A 179 -42.92 -20.46 27.88
N GLY A 180 -43.73 -20.93 28.85
CA GLY A 180 -44.51 -20.07 29.74
C GLY A 180 -45.72 -19.40 29.05
N GLU A 181 -46.11 -19.89 27.86
CA GLU A 181 -47.30 -19.41 27.12
C GLU A 181 -48.60 -20.03 27.66
N VAL A 182 -48.49 -21.00 28.58
CA VAL A 182 -49.61 -21.63 29.28
C VAL A 182 -49.33 -21.49 30.78
N GLU A 183 -50.33 -21.03 31.52
CA GLU A 183 -50.26 -20.85 32.96
C GLU A 183 -50.04 -22.19 33.68
N GLN A 184 -49.13 -22.23 34.65
CA GLN A 184 -48.80 -23.45 35.38
C GLN A 184 -49.78 -23.66 36.54
N VAL A 185 -50.43 -24.82 36.58
CA VAL A 185 -51.37 -25.20 37.64
C VAL A 185 -50.91 -26.55 38.18
N SER A 186 -50.11 -26.52 39.25
CA SER A 186 -49.33 -27.66 39.75
C SER A 186 -50.10 -28.97 39.91
N TRP A 187 -51.33 -28.92 40.42
CA TRP A 187 -52.17 -30.11 40.62
C TRP A 187 -52.75 -30.66 39.30
N LEU A 188 -53.15 -29.80 38.37
CA LEU A 188 -53.75 -30.16 37.08
C LEU A 188 -52.67 -30.59 36.07
N ASP A 189 -51.51 -29.94 36.11
CA ASP A 189 -50.33 -30.28 35.31
C ASP A 189 -49.89 -31.71 35.62
N GLY A 190 -49.84 -32.09 36.91
CA GLY A 190 -49.50 -33.44 37.34
C GLY A 190 -50.46 -34.52 36.81
N LEU A 191 -51.77 -34.24 36.75
CA LEU A 191 -52.76 -35.14 36.16
C LEU A 191 -52.63 -35.19 34.63
N THR A 192 -52.39 -34.05 34.00
CA THR A 192 -52.23 -33.91 32.55
C THR A 192 -50.98 -34.63 32.06
N TRP A 193 -49.86 -34.58 32.80
CA TRP A 193 -48.66 -35.37 32.48
C TRP A 193 -48.91 -36.87 32.55
N LYS A 194 -49.62 -37.34 33.58
CA LYS A 194 -50.00 -38.76 33.68
C LYS A 194 -50.88 -39.20 32.51
N GLU A 195 -51.80 -38.36 32.06
CA GLU A 195 -52.67 -38.69 30.93
C GLU A 195 -51.93 -38.65 29.59
N ILE A 196 -51.01 -37.70 29.40
CA ILE A 196 -50.11 -37.67 28.23
C ILE A 196 -49.23 -38.93 28.20
N ASP A 197 -48.72 -39.38 29.35
CA ASP A 197 -47.90 -40.59 29.42
C ASP A 197 -48.71 -41.87 29.15
N LYS A 198 -49.99 -41.93 29.56
CA LYS A 198 -50.91 -43.01 29.12
C LYS A 198 -51.11 -43.04 27.62
N LEU A 199 -51.30 -41.87 26.99
CA LEU A 199 -51.46 -41.76 25.54
C LEU A 199 -50.18 -42.15 24.78
N ARG A 200 -49.00 -41.79 25.30
CA ARG A 200 -47.71 -42.25 24.74
C ARG A 200 -47.54 -43.76 24.87
N ALA A 201 -47.88 -44.33 26.02
CA ALA A 201 -47.83 -45.77 26.23
C ALA A 201 -48.81 -46.51 25.31
N GLN A 202 -49.97 -45.92 25.02
CA GLN A 202 -50.91 -46.46 24.06
C GLN A 202 -50.36 -46.41 22.62
N GLU A 203 -49.76 -45.30 22.19
CA GLU A 203 -49.10 -45.19 20.86
C GLU A 203 -47.98 -46.21 20.68
N GLU A 204 -47.16 -46.44 21.72
CA GLU A 204 -46.13 -47.47 21.69
C GLU A 204 -46.72 -48.90 21.61
N ARG A 205 -47.82 -49.18 22.31
CA ARG A 205 -48.54 -50.47 22.18
C ARG A 205 -49.11 -50.65 20.78
N ASP A 206 -49.73 -49.61 20.23
CA ASP A 206 -50.28 -49.61 18.87
C ASP A 206 -49.17 -49.81 17.83
N SER A 207 -47.99 -49.22 18.05
CA SER A 207 -46.80 -49.41 17.19
C SER A 207 -46.27 -50.85 17.22
N ARG A 208 -46.31 -51.53 18.38
CA ARG A 208 -45.96 -52.96 18.51
C ARG A 208 -46.94 -53.89 17.78
N GLN A 209 -48.16 -53.44 17.53
CA GLN A 209 -49.22 -54.24 16.90
C GLN A 209 -49.52 -53.81 15.45
N GLY A 210 -49.12 -52.59 15.07
CA GLY A 210 -49.40 -51.96 13.78
C GLY A 210 -48.20 -51.85 12.85
N ASN A 211 -48.39 -51.11 11.74
CA ASN A 211 -47.41 -50.99 10.65
C ASN A 211 -46.60 -49.67 10.71
N ARG A 212 -46.39 -49.10 11.91
CA ARG A 212 -45.64 -47.84 12.08
C ARG A 212 -44.55 -48.00 13.15
N PRO A 213 -43.33 -48.41 12.77
CA PRO A 213 -42.23 -48.53 13.71
C PRO A 213 -41.80 -47.16 14.26
N LEU A 214 -41.41 -47.12 15.53
CA LEU A 214 -40.91 -45.93 16.21
C LEU A 214 -39.45 -46.10 16.60
N LEU A 215 -38.60 -45.17 16.19
CA LEU A 215 -37.19 -45.12 16.57
C LEU A 215 -36.92 -43.91 17.45
N PHE A 216 -36.27 -44.15 18.58
CA PHE A 216 -35.83 -43.12 19.52
C PHE A 216 -34.34 -42.88 19.37
N VAL A 217 -33.96 -41.64 19.08
CA VAL A 217 -32.57 -41.21 18.97
C VAL A 217 -32.34 -39.98 19.83
N THR A 218 -31.14 -39.79 20.36
CA THR A 218 -30.78 -38.67 21.23
C THR A 218 -29.62 -37.89 20.62
N LEU A 219 -29.80 -36.57 20.53
CA LEU A 219 -28.79 -35.60 20.11
C LEU A 219 -28.13 -34.95 21.33
N PRO A 220 -26.86 -34.53 21.25
CA PRO A 220 -26.17 -33.89 22.35
C PRO A 220 -26.93 -32.66 22.86
N SER A 221 -26.97 -32.48 24.18
CA SER A 221 -27.46 -31.27 24.81
C SER A 221 -26.31 -30.33 25.14
N PHE A 222 -26.53 -29.04 24.92
CA PHE A 222 -25.58 -27.98 25.28
C PHE A 222 -26.14 -27.17 26.46
N PRO A 223 -25.29 -26.59 27.32
CA PRO A 223 -25.72 -25.72 28.42
C PRO A 223 -26.63 -24.56 27.97
N HIS A 224 -26.41 -24.07 26.75
CA HIS A 224 -27.18 -23.01 26.13
C HIS A 224 -27.67 -23.43 24.75
N ALA A 225 -28.69 -22.75 24.22
CA ALA A 225 -29.22 -23.07 22.89
C ALA A 225 -28.13 -22.83 21.82
N VAL A 226 -28.00 -23.74 20.85
CA VAL A 226 -27.09 -23.54 19.72
C VAL A 226 -27.87 -22.98 18.53
N LEU A 227 -27.42 -21.85 17.98
CA LEU A 227 -28.00 -21.21 16.80
C LEU A 227 -27.08 -21.39 15.58
N TYR A 228 -27.68 -21.69 14.44
CA TYR A 228 -27.00 -21.71 13.16
C TYR A 228 -26.59 -20.29 12.77
N GLN A 229 -25.33 -20.13 12.43
CA GLN A 229 -24.82 -18.94 11.75
C GLN A 229 -23.98 -19.42 10.57
N GLU A 230 -24.21 -18.80 9.41
CA GLU A 230 -23.44 -19.04 8.21
C GLU A 230 -21.99 -18.61 8.44
N ALA A 231 -21.03 -19.36 7.91
CA ALA A 231 -19.63 -18.95 7.89
C ALA A 231 -19.50 -17.77 6.93
N VAL A 232 -19.81 -16.56 7.41
CA VAL A 232 -19.58 -15.34 6.65
C VAL A 232 -18.07 -15.10 6.66
N SER A 233 -17.41 -15.32 5.54
CA SER A 233 -16.08 -14.76 5.27
C SER A 233 -16.22 -13.24 5.03
N GLY A 234 -16.18 -12.46 6.13
CA GLY A 234 -16.05 -10.99 6.22
C GLY A 234 -17.35 -10.21 6.49
N PRO A 235 -17.39 -9.13 7.33
CA PRO A 235 -16.31 -8.25 7.82
C PRO A 235 -16.21 -8.14 9.37
N PRO A 236 -15.24 -7.37 9.94
CA PRO A 236 -15.28 -6.89 11.33
C PRO A 236 -16.39 -5.83 11.53
N PRO A 237 -16.76 -5.51 12.79
CA PRO A 237 -17.93 -4.69 13.10
C PRO A 237 -17.68 -3.21 12.79
N GLY A 238 -18.59 -2.57 12.05
CA GLY A 238 -18.52 -1.12 11.81
C GLY A 238 -19.42 -0.54 10.72
N LEU A 239 -20.30 -1.31 10.06
CA LEU A 239 -21.23 -0.78 9.06
C LEU A 239 -22.62 -1.37 9.26
N SER A 240 -23.34 -0.80 10.20
CA SER A 240 -24.80 -0.84 10.21
C SER A 240 -25.33 0.44 10.84
N ASP A 241 -25.27 1.52 10.06
CA ASP A 241 -26.24 2.59 10.12
C ASP A 241 -26.08 3.43 8.85
N LEU A 242 -26.97 3.20 7.88
CA LEU A 242 -27.39 4.18 6.88
C LEU A 242 -28.67 3.63 6.24
N LYS A 243 -29.80 3.87 6.92
CA LYS A 243 -31.09 3.89 6.25
C LYS A 243 -31.10 5.09 5.30
N SER A 244 -31.42 4.80 4.05
CA SER A 244 -31.55 5.73 2.94
C SER A 244 -32.57 6.84 3.22
N HIS A 245 -32.10 8.09 3.25
CA HIS A 245 -32.90 9.24 2.82
C HIS A 245 -32.31 9.75 1.51
N HIS A 246 -33.08 9.65 0.43
CA HIS A 246 -32.74 10.23 -0.87
C HIS A 246 -33.04 11.73 -0.86
N ALA A 247 -32.06 12.52 -1.28
CA ALA A 247 -32.26 13.81 -1.95
C ALA A 247 -31.59 13.71 -3.34
N PRO A 248 -32.14 14.37 -4.39
CA PRO A 248 -31.66 14.18 -5.75
C PRO A 248 -30.49 15.13 -6.06
N GLY A 249 -29.40 14.54 -6.57
CA GLY A 249 -28.31 15.26 -7.21
C GLY A 249 -26.97 14.90 -6.60
N GLU A 250 -26.36 13.80 -7.04
CA GLU A 250 -24.91 13.60 -6.93
C GLU A 250 -24.43 12.42 -7.80
N SER A 251 -23.17 12.54 -8.19
CA SER A 251 -22.26 11.73 -9.02
C SER A 251 -22.51 10.22 -9.16
N PRO A 252 -22.03 9.60 -10.27
CA PRO A 252 -22.14 8.15 -10.49
C PRO A 252 -21.53 7.38 -9.31
N ILE A 253 -22.31 6.43 -8.80
CA ILE A 253 -21.90 5.49 -7.76
C ILE A 253 -20.81 4.59 -8.36
N VAL A 254 -19.58 4.74 -7.86
CA VAL A 254 -18.47 3.82 -8.17
C VAL A 254 -18.72 2.55 -7.35
N LEU A 255 -19.19 1.50 -8.02
CA LEU A 255 -19.25 0.15 -7.48
C LEU A 255 -17.84 -0.44 -7.50
N THR A 256 -17.14 -0.39 -6.37
CA THR A 256 -15.87 -1.09 -6.20
C THR A 256 -16.16 -2.59 -6.16
N ASP A 257 -15.64 -3.33 -7.13
CA ASP A 257 -15.72 -4.80 -7.15
C ASP A 257 -14.94 -5.36 -5.94
N PRO A 258 -15.60 -6.06 -5.00
CA PRO A 258 -14.97 -6.60 -3.80
C PRO A 258 -14.01 -7.79 -4.07
N GLU A 259 -13.96 -8.29 -5.31
CA GLU A 259 -13.01 -9.32 -5.75
C GLU A 259 -11.70 -8.74 -6.29
N VAL A 260 -11.63 -7.44 -6.57
CA VAL A 260 -10.39 -6.78 -7.02
C VAL A 260 -9.35 -6.82 -5.89
N GLY A 261 -8.22 -7.46 -6.15
CA GLY A 261 -7.09 -7.60 -5.20
C GLY A 261 -7.13 -8.85 -4.31
N ARG A 262 -8.15 -9.73 -4.43
CA ARG A 262 -8.16 -11.01 -3.70
C ARG A 262 -7.49 -12.12 -4.51
N GLU A 263 -6.66 -12.93 -3.85
CA GLU A 263 -6.08 -14.12 -4.49
C GLU A 263 -7.18 -15.11 -4.89
N ASN A 264 -7.20 -15.49 -6.16
CA ASN A 264 -8.14 -16.46 -6.67
C ASN A 264 -7.87 -17.85 -6.02
N PRO A 265 -8.80 -18.40 -5.22
CA PRO A 265 -8.57 -19.67 -4.52
C PRO A 265 -8.40 -20.86 -5.46
N VAL A 266 -8.94 -20.77 -6.69
CA VAL A 266 -8.74 -21.78 -7.74
C VAL A 266 -7.29 -21.74 -8.25
N GLU A 267 -6.73 -20.55 -8.45
CA GLU A 267 -5.33 -20.37 -8.84
C GLU A 267 -4.38 -20.83 -7.74
N LEU A 268 -4.65 -20.47 -6.48
CA LEU A 268 -3.86 -20.92 -5.34
C LEU A 268 -3.87 -22.45 -5.21
N LYS A 269 -5.03 -23.09 -5.41
CA LYS A 269 -5.14 -24.56 -5.41
C LYS A 269 -4.40 -25.18 -6.60
N ALA A 270 -4.53 -24.63 -7.80
CA ALA A 270 -3.82 -25.10 -8.99
C ALA A 270 -2.30 -24.98 -8.83
N GLN A 271 -1.82 -23.86 -8.28
CA GLN A 271 -0.42 -23.62 -7.96
C GLN A 271 0.09 -24.66 -6.95
N LYS A 272 -0.64 -24.90 -5.85
CA LYS A 272 -0.27 -25.90 -4.84
C LYS A 272 -0.23 -27.32 -5.40
N LEU A 273 -1.15 -27.68 -6.29
CA LEU A 273 -1.15 -28.98 -6.96
C LEU A 273 0.03 -29.13 -7.93
N ALA A 274 0.27 -28.12 -8.77
CA ALA A 274 1.42 -28.12 -9.69
C ALA A 274 2.76 -28.22 -8.95
N ARG A 275 2.89 -27.53 -7.81
CA ARG A 275 4.08 -27.60 -6.95
C ARG A 275 4.19 -28.91 -6.17
N GLY A 276 3.08 -29.46 -5.70
CA GLY A 276 3.02 -30.76 -5.03
C GLY A 276 3.54 -31.90 -5.89
N LEU A 277 3.21 -31.89 -7.19
CA LEU A 277 3.73 -32.86 -8.17
C LEU A 277 5.26 -32.77 -8.37
N ALA A 278 5.86 -31.60 -8.13
CA ALA A 278 7.29 -31.33 -8.35
C ALA A 278 8.19 -31.57 -7.12
N ARG A 279 7.63 -31.94 -5.95
CA ARG A 279 8.41 -32.07 -4.68
C ARG A 279 9.39 -33.25 -4.62
N GLY A 280 9.40 -34.16 -5.60
CA GLY A 280 10.22 -35.38 -5.58
C GLY A 280 11.45 -35.40 -6.49
N LEU A 281 11.56 -34.52 -7.48
CA LEU A 281 12.64 -34.51 -8.48
C LEU A 281 13.11 -33.06 -8.69
N VAL A 282 14.15 -32.64 -7.99
CA VAL A 282 14.74 -31.30 -8.13
C VAL A 282 16.02 -31.39 -8.96
N ASP A 283 15.90 -31.11 -10.26
CA ASP A 283 17.06 -30.93 -11.13
C ASP A 283 17.60 -29.51 -10.98
N ARG A 284 18.81 -29.38 -10.42
CA ARG A 284 19.48 -28.09 -10.18
C ARG A 284 20.09 -27.50 -11.45
N ASP A 285 20.35 -28.33 -12.46
CA ASP A 285 20.97 -27.94 -13.72
C ASP A 285 19.93 -27.66 -14.82
N LEU A 286 18.64 -27.74 -14.48
CA LEU A 286 17.54 -27.48 -15.40
C LEU A 286 17.61 -26.03 -15.94
N ARG A 287 17.68 -25.91 -17.26
CA ARG A 287 17.69 -24.62 -17.97
C ARG A 287 16.46 -24.45 -18.86
N PRO A 288 15.92 -23.23 -18.98
CA PRO A 288 14.78 -22.97 -19.85
C PRO A 288 15.17 -23.11 -21.32
N ASP A 289 14.24 -23.68 -22.10
CA ASP A 289 14.36 -23.71 -23.56
C ASP A 289 14.16 -22.31 -24.17
N THR A 290 14.23 -22.21 -25.50
CA THR A 290 14.12 -20.92 -26.20
C THR A 290 12.76 -20.24 -25.99
N SER A 291 11.67 -21.01 -25.94
CA SER A 291 10.32 -20.49 -25.77
C SER A 291 10.08 -20.03 -24.32
N GLU A 292 10.54 -20.81 -23.36
CA GLU A 292 10.45 -20.55 -21.94
C GLU A 292 11.31 -19.36 -21.55
N ARG A 293 12.50 -19.23 -22.13
CA ARG A 293 13.37 -18.07 -21.94
C ARG A 293 12.71 -16.78 -22.44
N ARG A 294 12.01 -16.81 -23.58
CA ARG A 294 11.24 -15.65 -24.07
C ARG A 294 10.12 -15.28 -23.10
N ARG A 295 9.37 -16.27 -22.58
CA ARG A 295 8.32 -16.04 -21.57
C ARG A 295 8.90 -15.44 -20.29
N ILE A 296 10.01 -15.98 -19.78
CA ILE A 296 10.70 -15.45 -18.61
C ILE A 296 11.12 -14.00 -18.86
N ASN A 297 11.77 -13.70 -19.99
CA ASN A 297 12.17 -12.33 -20.33
C ASN A 297 10.98 -11.36 -20.39
N HIS A 298 9.83 -11.82 -20.87
CA HIS A 298 8.60 -11.02 -20.85
C HIS A 298 8.09 -10.76 -19.43
N ILE A 299 8.15 -11.76 -18.54
CA ILE A 299 7.81 -11.57 -17.11
C ILE A 299 8.78 -10.58 -16.45
N LEU A 300 10.07 -10.64 -16.78
CA LEU A 300 11.09 -9.73 -16.24
C LEU A 300 10.89 -8.28 -16.68
N SER A 301 10.21 -8.02 -17.81
CA SER A 301 9.88 -6.67 -18.24
C SER A 301 8.62 -6.10 -17.55
N TYR A 302 7.94 -6.86 -16.69
CA TYR A 302 6.79 -6.37 -15.96
C TYR A 302 7.17 -5.28 -14.96
N PRO A 303 6.33 -4.24 -14.80
CA PRO A 303 6.56 -3.22 -13.80
C PRO A 303 6.53 -3.83 -12.38
N PRO A 304 7.15 -3.18 -11.38
CA PRO A 304 7.24 -3.68 -10.01
C PRO A 304 5.90 -4.17 -9.46
N ASN A 305 4.88 -3.32 -9.39
CA ASN A 305 3.56 -3.61 -8.81
C ASN A 305 2.66 -4.56 -9.60
N ARG A 306 3.08 -5.11 -10.75
CA ARG A 306 2.25 -6.06 -11.50
C ARG A 306 2.27 -7.44 -10.85
N PRO A 307 1.11 -7.98 -10.43
CA PRO A 307 1.05 -9.33 -9.89
C PRO A 307 1.36 -10.38 -10.98
N LEU A 308 1.95 -11.50 -10.56
CA LEU A 308 2.25 -12.63 -11.44
C LEU A 308 1.09 -13.63 -11.43
N GLY A 309 0.65 -14.06 -12.62
CA GLY A 309 -0.36 -15.10 -12.77
C GLY A 309 0.14 -16.48 -12.35
N ALA A 310 -0.78 -17.43 -12.13
CA ALA A 310 -0.44 -18.77 -11.64
C ALA A 310 0.60 -19.51 -12.51
N GLU A 311 0.45 -19.49 -13.85
CA GLU A 311 1.42 -20.12 -14.76
C GLU A 311 2.81 -19.49 -14.69
N GLU A 312 2.87 -18.16 -14.61
CA GLU A 312 4.10 -17.39 -14.53
C GLU A 312 4.84 -17.71 -13.22
N ARG A 313 4.10 -17.81 -12.11
CA ARG A 313 4.63 -18.22 -10.80
C ARG A 313 5.19 -19.65 -10.82
N VAL A 314 4.55 -20.57 -11.54
CA VAL A 314 5.05 -21.94 -11.70
C VAL A 314 6.31 -21.97 -12.56
N LEU A 315 6.34 -21.21 -13.66
CA LEU A 315 7.49 -21.12 -14.56
C LEU A 315 8.73 -20.58 -13.83
N MET A 316 8.58 -19.46 -13.11
CA MET A 316 9.65 -18.83 -12.32
C MET A 316 10.15 -19.78 -11.23
N TRP A 317 9.24 -20.45 -10.51
CA TRP A 317 9.62 -21.41 -9.48
C TRP A 317 10.37 -22.62 -10.05
N ARG A 318 9.96 -23.14 -11.21
CA ARG A 318 10.60 -24.29 -11.85
C ARG A 318 12.07 -24.02 -12.19
N PHE A 319 12.38 -22.83 -12.70
CA PHE A 319 13.74 -22.46 -13.13
C PHE A 319 14.57 -21.69 -12.10
N ARG A 320 14.10 -21.60 -10.85
CA ARG A 320 14.71 -20.80 -9.77
C ARG A 320 16.22 -20.92 -9.61
N PHE A 321 16.80 -22.10 -9.80
CA PHE A 321 18.26 -22.30 -9.72
C PHE A 321 19.00 -21.60 -10.86
N SER A 322 18.54 -21.77 -12.10
CA SER A 322 19.13 -21.12 -13.28
C SER A 322 18.95 -19.60 -13.29
N LEU A 323 17.93 -19.09 -12.59
CA LEU A 323 17.64 -17.66 -12.50
C LEU A 323 18.52 -16.91 -11.50
N THR A 324 19.20 -17.62 -10.60
CA THR A 324 20.07 -17.01 -9.57
C THR A 324 21.16 -16.09 -10.14
N SER A 325 21.59 -16.33 -11.38
CA SER A 325 22.57 -15.48 -12.08
C SER A 325 21.99 -14.19 -12.68
N ASP A 326 20.67 -14.10 -12.89
CA ASP A 326 20.03 -12.88 -13.42
C ASP A 326 19.50 -12.02 -12.26
N ARG A 327 20.18 -10.91 -11.99
CA ARG A 327 19.80 -9.96 -10.93
C ARG A 327 18.36 -9.45 -11.05
N ARG A 328 17.86 -9.28 -12.29
CA ARG A 328 16.50 -8.74 -12.54
C ARG A 328 15.40 -9.70 -12.16
N ALA A 329 15.73 -10.99 -11.99
CA ALA A 329 14.76 -12.03 -11.71
C ALA A 329 14.43 -12.18 -10.22
N LEU A 330 15.21 -11.59 -9.30
CA LEU A 330 15.03 -11.82 -7.87
C LEU A 330 13.65 -11.34 -7.38
N THR A 331 13.27 -10.09 -7.67
CA THR A 331 12.00 -9.53 -7.15
C THR A 331 10.79 -10.32 -7.68
N LYS A 332 10.81 -10.70 -8.96
CA LYS A 332 9.78 -11.55 -9.58
C LYS A 332 9.77 -12.97 -9.01
N PHE A 333 10.94 -13.55 -8.75
CA PHE A 333 11.05 -14.85 -8.08
C PHE A 333 10.45 -14.79 -6.68
N LEU A 334 10.79 -13.80 -5.86
CA LEU A 334 10.28 -13.68 -4.49
C LEU A 334 8.76 -13.48 -4.43
N LYS A 335 8.16 -12.84 -5.47
CA LYS A 335 6.69 -12.75 -5.65
C LYS A 335 6.03 -14.09 -5.94
N CYS A 336 6.77 -15.05 -6.50
CA CYS A 336 6.21 -16.37 -6.79
C CYS A 336 6.17 -17.30 -5.58
N VAL A 337 7.04 -17.10 -4.58
CA VAL A 337 7.22 -17.99 -3.42
C VAL A 337 5.94 -18.05 -2.57
N ASP A 338 5.54 -19.25 -2.15
CA ASP A 338 4.53 -19.39 -1.10
C ASP A 338 5.22 -19.33 0.27
N TRP A 339 5.27 -18.14 0.87
CA TRP A 339 5.92 -17.92 2.16
C TRP A 339 5.20 -18.58 3.34
N SER A 340 3.98 -19.10 3.14
CA SER A 340 3.28 -19.91 4.15
C SER A 340 3.79 -21.36 4.21
N ASP A 341 4.46 -21.83 3.14
CA ASP A 341 5.08 -23.15 3.11
C ASP A 341 6.51 -23.10 3.63
N ALA A 342 6.76 -23.75 4.76
CA ALA A 342 8.06 -23.72 5.42
C ALA A 342 9.22 -24.30 4.57
N SER A 343 8.93 -25.23 3.64
CA SER A 343 9.94 -25.81 2.76
C SER A 343 10.31 -24.86 1.63
N GLU A 344 9.32 -24.21 1.01
CA GLU A 344 9.55 -23.23 -0.04
C GLU A 344 10.22 -21.97 0.51
N ALA A 345 9.75 -21.47 1.66
CA ALA A 345 10.33 -20.31 2.33
C ALA A 345 11.82 -20.53 2.67
N ARG A 346 12.18 -21.72 3.20
CA ARG A 346 13.57 -22.07 3.50
C ARG A 346 14.43 -22.09 2.24
N GLN A 347 13.97 -22.75 1.18
CA GLN A 347 14.70 -22.83 -0.08
C GLN A 347 14.86 -21.45 -0.74
N ALA A 348 13.82 -20.61 -0.70
CA ALA A 348 13.89 -19.26 -1.23
C ALA A 348 14.91 -18.41 -0.45
N ALA A 349 14.94 -18.51 0.88
CA ALA A 349 15.92 -17.80 1.72
C ALA A 349 17.37 -18.24 1.41
N GLU A 350 17.61 -19.54 1.22
CA GLU A 350 18.93 -20.07 0.83
C GLU A 350 19.37 -19.58 -0.56
N LEU A 351 18.45 -19.58 -1.54
CA LEU A 351 18.72 -19.11 -2.90
C LEU A 351 18.97 -17.61 -2.95
N MET A 352 18.28 -16.82 -2.14
CA MET A 352 18.46 -15.37 -2.08
C MET A 352 19.88 -14.98 -1.66
N GLN A 353 20.53 -15.77 -0.80
CA GLN A 353 21.94 -15.56 -0.42
C GLN A 353 22.92 -15.88 -1.56
N GLN A 354 22.53 -16.74 -2.50
CA GLN A 354 23.33 -17.15 -3.66
C GLN A 354 23.01 -16.33 -4.91
N TRP A 355 22.00 -15.45 -4.83
CA TRP A 355 21.56 -14.66 -5.97
C TRP A 355 22.60 -13.61 -6.37
N ALA A 356 22.67 -13.30 -7.65
CA ALA A 356 23.46 -12.19 -8.16
C ALA A 356 23.10 -10.88 -7.42
N PRO A 357 24.07 -10.04 -7.07
CA PRO A 357 23.81 -8.78 -6.38
C PRO A 357 22.81 -7.90 -7.14
N ILE A 358 21.71 -7.54 -6.48
CA ILE A 358 20.67 -6.65 -7.02
C ILE A 358 21.03 -5.17 -6.83
N GLU A 359 20.30 -4.31 -7.53
CA GLU A 359 20.46 -2.85 -7.46
C GLU A 359 19.59 -2.25 -6.35
N ILE A 360 19.84 -0.99 -6.00
CA ILE A 360 19.08 -0.28 -4.96
C ILE A 360 17.58 -0.17 -5.34
N ALA A 361 17.28 0.02 -6.63
CA ALA A 361 15.91 0.07 -7.14
C ALA A 361 15.12 -1.22 -6.82
N ASP A 362 15.77 -2.37 -6.96
CA ASP A 362 15.20 -3.67 -6.63
C ASP A 362 15.04 -3.83 -5.11
N ALA A 363 16.01 -3.38 -4.32
CA ALA A 363 15.93 -3.39 -2.86
C ALA A 363 14.78 -2.52 -2.34
N LEU A 364 14.52 -1.37 -2.96
CA LEU A 364 13.36 -0.53 -2.66
C LEU A 364 12.04 -1.23 -3.01
N GLU A 365 11.97 -1.98 -4.12
CA GLU A 365 10.81 -2.84 -4.44
C GLU A 365 10.59 -3.89 -3.35
N LEU A 366 11.66 -4.53 -2.84
CA LEU A 366 11.55 -5.53 -1.76
C LEU A 366 11.08 -4.98 -0.42
N LEU A 367 11.05 -3.65 -0.24
CA LEU A 367 10.50 -2.98 0.95
C LEU A 367 9.04 -2.55 0.77
N SER A 368 8.44 -2.83 -0.37
CA SER A 368 7.06 -2.46 -0.67
C SER A 368 6.01 -3.30 0.07
N PRO A 369 4.72 -2.93 -0.02
CA PRO A 369 3.61 -3.72 0.53
C PRO A 369 3.55 -5.16 0.01
N ASP A 370 4.12 -5.42 -1.17
CA ASP A 370 4.11 -6.75 -1.81
C ASP A 370 4.91 -7.79 -0.99
N PHE A 371 5.80 -7.34 -0.10
CA PHE A 371 6.72 -8.20 0.64
C PHE A 371 6.61 -7.98 2.15
N SER A 372 6.01 -8.95 2.85
CA SER A 372 5.87 -8.97 4.31
C SER A 372 6.90 -9.88 5.01
N ASN A 373 7.62 -10.72 4.26
CA ASN A 373 8.57 -11.66 4.85
C ASN A 373 9.82 -10.95 5.41
N GLN A 374 10.16 -11.26 6.67
CA GLN A 374 11.25 -10.60 7.39
C GLN A 374 12.64 -10.83 6.78
N GLU A 375 12.90 -12.00 6.17
CA GLU A 375 14.19 -12.32 5.56
C GLU A 375 14.36 -11.57 4.23
N VAL A 376 13.30 -11.43 3.44
CA VAL A 376 13.30 -10.61 2.21
C VAL A 376 13.62 -9.15 2.55
N ARG A 377 12.93 -8.59 3.54
CA ARG A 377 13.16 -7.21 3.99
C ARG A 377 14.54 -7.03 4.60
N ALA A 378 15.05 -8.04 5.32
CA ALA A 378 16.42 -8.05 5.83
C ALA A 378 17.46 -7.97 4.70
N HIS A 379 17.27 -8.76 3.63
CA HIS A 379 18.14 -8.73 2.46
C HIS A 379 18.11 -7.36 1.77
N ALA A 380 16.93 -6.76 1.62
CA ALA A 380 16.78 -5.41 1.07
C ALA A 380 17.59 -4.37 1.87
N VAL A 381 17.50 -4.41 3.20
CA VAL A 381 18.29 -3.53 4.08
C VAL A 381 19.80 -3.77 3.92
N GLU A 382 20.24 -5.02 3.73
CA GLU A 382 21.66 -5.33 3.48
C GLU A 382 22.16 -4.74 2.16
N VAL A 383 21.32 -4.70 1.12
CA VAL A 383 21.65 -4.02 -0.14
C VAL A 383 21.70 -2.51 0.06
N LEU A 384 20.74 -1.92 0.79
CA LEU A 384 20.70 -0.48 1.07
C LEU A 384 21.92 0.03 1.84
N LYS A 385 22.57 -0.81 2.66
CA LYS A 385 23.80 -0.43 3.37
C LYS A 385 24.95 -0.06 2.43
N ARG A 386 24.90 -0.50 1.16
CA ARG A 386 25.91 -0.18 0.14
C ARG A 386 25.77 1.23 -0.41
N ALA A 387 24.61 1.86 -0.25
CA ALA A 387 24.38 3.23 -0.69
C ALA A 387 25.18 4.22 0.20
N ASP A 388 25.74 5.25 -0.42
CA ASP A 388 26.30 6.39 0.31
C ASP A 388 25.19 7.29 0.89
N ASP A 389 25.56 8.19 1.81
CA ASP A 389 24.60 9.05 2.49
C ASP A 389 23.97 10.10 1.55
N GLU A 390 24.69 10.54 0.52
CA GLU A 390 24.14 11.46 -0.49
C GLU A 390 23.06 10.79 -1.34
N GLU A 391 23.24 9.53 -1.74
CA GLU A 391 22.26 8.70 -2.42
C GLU A 391 21.07 8.38 -1.54
N LEU A 392 21.32 8.00 -0.29
CA LEU A 392 20.27 7.68 0.65
C LEU A 392 19.32 8.86 0.88
N ARG A 393 19.81 10.11 0.80
CA ARG A 393 18.99 11.33 0.91
C ARG A 393 17.87 11.40 -0.13
N TYR A 394 18.07 10.86 -1.34
CA TYR A 394 17.03 10.84 -2.38
C TYR A 394 15.93 9.80 -2.11
N TYR A 395 16.23 8.77 -1.32
CA TYR A 395 15.29 7.68 -1.01
C TYR A 395 14.71 7.78 0.40
N LEU A 396 15.20 8.70 1.23
CA LEU A 396 14.90 8.76 2.67
C LEU A 396 13.39 8.86 2.96
N LEU A 397 12.66 9.76 2.30
CA LEU A 397 11.20 9.87 2.51
C LEU A 397 10.47 8.57 2.13
N PRO A 398 10.64 7.98 0.93
CA PRO A 398 10.08 6.66 0.63
C PRO A 398 10.48 5.55 1.59
N LEU A 399 11.71 5.57 2.12
CA LEU A 399 12.15 4.61 3.15
C LEU A 399 11.46 4.83 4.50
N VAL A 400 11.19 6.08 4.89
CA VAL A 400 10.36 6.38 6.07
C VAL A 400 8.95 5.84 5.85
N GLN A 401 8.36 6.02 4.67
CA GLN A 401 7.04 5.45 4.36
C GLN A 401 7.07 3.91 4.31
N ALA A 402 8.18 3.30 3.90
CA ALA A 402 8.33 1.84 3.90
C ALA A 402 8.26 1.22 5.31
N LEU A 403 8.51 1.99 6.37
CA LEU A 403 8.31 1.56 7.76
C LEU A 403 6.86 1.18 8.06
N ARG A 404 5.89 1.71 7.31
CA ARG A 404 4.46 1.36 7.41
C ARG A 404 4.21 -0.13 7.17
N TYR A 405 5.06 -0.77 6.36
CA TYR A 405 4.90 -2.15 5.92
C TYR A 405 5.76 -3.13 6.73
N GLU A 406 6.49 -2.64 7.74
CA GLU A 406 7.32 -3.49 8.59
C GLU A 406 6.45 -4.30 9.59
N PRO A 407 6.73 -5.60 9.79
CA PRO A 407 5.93 -6.43 10.68
C PRO A 407 6.12 -6.12 12.18
N SER A 408 7.21 -5.41 12.54
CA SER A 408 7.54 -5.04 13.92
C SER A 408 8.08 -3.62 13.97
N ASP A 409 7.79 -2.87 15.03
CA ASP A 409 8.26 -1.49 15.21
C ASP A 409 9.80 -1.44 15.28
N ASP A 410 10.43 -2.44 15.90
CA ASP A 410 11.88 -2.59 16.00
C ASP A 410 12.44 -3.43 14.82
N SER A 411 12.16 -2.96 13.61
CA SER A 411 12.57 -3.60 12.36
C SER A 411 14.04 -3.37 12.01
N ARG A 412 14.57 -4.14 11.05
CA ARG A 412 15.92 -3.92 10.50
C ARG A 412 16.00 -2.60 9.75
N LEU A 413 14.94 -2.21 9.06
CA LEU A 413 14.85 -0.93 8.37
C LEU A 413 14.89 0.24 9.36
N ALA A 414 14.11 0.17 10.44
CA ALA A 414 14.12 1.20 11.50
C ALA A 414 15.51 1.39 12.09
N ARG A 415 16.17 0.30 12.53
CA ARG A 415 17.54 0.36 13.06
C ARG A 415 18.55 0.90 12.05
N PHE A 416 18.42 0.53 10.78
CA PHE A 416 19.28 1.04 9.71
C PHE A 416 19.14 2.56 9.53
N LEU A 417 17.91 3.05 9.40
CA LEU A 417 17.64 4.48 9.24
C LEU A 417 18.15 5.28 10.45
N VAL A 418 17.85 4.82 11.67
CA VAL A 418 18.35 5.45 12.91
C VAL A 418 19.88 5.45 12.95
N SER A 419 20.52 4.32 12.64
CA SER A 419 21.98 4.20 12.69
C SER A 419 22.70 5.09 11.67
N ARG A 420 22.14 5.30 10.48
CA ARG A 420 22.73 6.21 9.47
C ARG A 420 22.46 7.67 9.83
N ALA A 421 21.22 7.99 10.19
CA ALA A 421 20.79 9.36 10.47
C ALA A 421 21.42 9.97 11.73
N THR A 422 21.83 9.16 12.71
CA THR A 422 22.54 9.64 13.91
C THR A 422 24.00 10.00 13.66
N ARG A 423 24.57 9.58 12.52
CA ARG A 423 25.96 9.84 12.12
C ARG A 423 26.11 11.06 11.22
N ASP A 424 25.05 11.44 10.52
CA ASP A 424 25.05 12.55 9.56
C ASP A 424 23.84 13.46 9.81
N ILE A 425 24.11 14.74 10.10
CA ILE A 425 23.08 15.76 10.31
C ILE A 425 22.20 15.97 9.07
N ALA A 426 22.75 15.76 7.86
CA ALA A 426 22.03 15.91 6.60
C ALA A 426 21.01 14.80 6.36
N LEU A 427 21.12 13.66 7.08
CA LEU A 427 20.12 12.60 7.15
C LEU A 427 19.28 12.68 8.44
N GLY A 428 19.90 13.05 9.56
CA GLY A 428 19.29 13.17 10.89
C GLY A 428 18.14 14.16 10.94
N VAL A 429 18.35 15.38 10.44
CA VAL A 429 17.31 16.41 10.45
C VAL A 429 16.13 16.04 9.55
N PRO A 430 16.30 15.62 8.28
CA PRO A 430 15.18 15.16 7.48
C PRO A 430 14.45 13.95 8.09
N LEU A 431 15.17 12.97 8.66
CA LEU A 431 14.53 11.82 9.32
C LEU A 431 13.61 12.26 10.47
N HIS A 432 14.06 13.21 11.30
CA HIS A 432 13.23 13.80 12.35
C HIS A 432 11.93 14.36 11.77
N TRP A 433 12.02 15.25 10.77
CA TRP A 433 10.86 15.93 10.22
C TRP A 433 9.90 14.97 9.51
N TYR A 434 10.42 13.99 8.76
CA TYR A 434 9.59 13.02 8.04
C TYR A 434 8.82 12.10 8.99
N LEU A 435 9.40 11.73 10.14
CA LEU A 435 8.69 10.97 11.17
C LEU A 435 7.69 11.87 11.93
N TYR A 436 8.09 13.09 12.25
CA TYR A 436 7.28 14.06 13.00
C TYR A 436 5.97 14.40 12.27
N THR A 437 6.03 14.61 10.94
CA THR A 437 4.85 14.92 10.11
C THR A 437 3.83 13.80 10.04
N GLU A 438 4.24 12.58 10.39
CA GLU A 438 3.42 11.37 10.33
C GLU A 438 2.83 10.98 11.69
N TRP A 439 3.14 11.70 12.77
CA TRP A 439 2.67 11.36 14.12
C TRP A 439 1.15 11.35 14.28
N GLU A 440 0.46 12.22 13.54
CA GLU A 440 -1.00 12.31 13.59
C GLU A 440 -1.69 11.24 12.73
N ASP A 441 -0.93 10.44 11.97
CA ASP A 441 -1.48 9.33 11.19
C ASP A 441 -2.04 8.24 12.16
N PRO A 442 -3.33 7.87 12.05
CA PRO A 442 -3.94 6.92 12.98
C PRO A 442 -3.33 5.51 12.96
N GLY A 443 -2.74 5.09 11.84
CA GLY A 443 -2.15 3.76 11.68
C GLY A 443 -0.63 3.76 11.88
N PHE A 444 0.07 4.70 11.25
CA PHE A 444 1.53 4.76 11.23
C PHE A 444 2.11 5.61 12.37
N GLY A 445 1.35 6.58 12.89
CA GLY A 445 1.81 7.52 13.91
C GLY A 445 2.46 6.86 15.13
N PRO A 446 1.86 5.81 15.75
CA PRO A 446 2.48 5.11 16.87
C PRO A 446 3.86 4.53 16.55
N ARG A 447 4.02 3.96 15.35
CA ARG A 447 5.30 3.40 14.90
C ARG A 447 6.31 4.50 14.60
N ALA A 448 5.88 5.56 13.92
CA ALA A 448 6.73 6.72 13.66
C ALA A 448 7.24 7.33 14.98
N ALA A 449 6.41 7.38 16.03
CA ALA A 449 6.80 7.77 17.39
C ALA A 449 7.83 6.83 18.02
N THR A 450 7.62 5.52 17.94
CA THR A 450 8.60 4.55 18.45
C THR A 450 9.96 4.69 17.78
N VAL A 451 10.00 4.80 16.44
CA VAL A 451 11.27 4.96 15.70
C VAL A 451 11.92 6.32 15.99
N HIS A 452 11.13 7.38 16.10
CA HIS A 452 11.62 8.71 16.48
C HIS A 452 12.20 8.74 17.89
N GLN A 453 11.59 8.02 18.84
CA GLN A 453 12.11 7.87 20.19
C GLN A 453 13.48 7.16 20.18
N GLN A 454 13.63 6.07 19.41
CA GLN A 454 14.91 5.37 19.24
C GLN A 454 15.98 6.30 18.64
N PHE A 455 15.60 7.07 17.62
CA PHE A 455 16.46 8.08 17.00
C PHE A 455 16.93 9.12 18.03
N THR A 456 16.00 9.70 18.79
CA THR A 456 16.31 10.74 19.77
C THR A 456 17.15 10.22 20.93
N GLN A 457 16.99 8.96 21.34
CA GLN A 457 17.83 8.34 22.37
C GLN A 457 19.28 8.13 21.90
N THR A 458 19.48 7.88 20.61
CA THR A 458 20.78 7.55 20.02
C THR A 458 21.49 8.76 19.41
N ALA A 459 20.75 9.81 19.07
CA ALA A 459 21.28 11.04 18.48
C ALA A 459 22.32 11.72 19.39
N SER A 460 23.29 12.39 18.78
CA SER A 460 24.24 13.24 19.50
C SER A 460 23.55 14.49 20.04
N GLU A 461 24.11 15.09 21.10
CA GLU A 461 23.57 16.33 21.66
C GLU A 461 23.53 17.47 20.63
N VAL A 462 24.52 17.54 19.74
CA VAL A 462 24.56 18.51 18.63
C VAL A 462 23.34 18.36 17.71
N LEU A 463 22.98 17.12 17.36
CA LEU A 463 21.83 16.85 16.50
C LEU A 463 20.51 17.17 17.23
N LYS A 464 20.39 16.82 18.51
CA LYS A 464 19.22 17.14 19.34
C LYS A 464 19.03 18.64 19.49
N GLU A 465 20.10 19.37 19.76
CA GLU A 465 20.09 20.83 19.90
C GLU A 465 19.70 21.48 18.57
N ALA A 466 20.26 21.03 17.45
CA ALA A 466 19.89 21.52 16.12
C ALA A 466 18.39 21.34 15.85
N ILE A 467 17.85 20.15 16.13
CA ILE A 467 16.42 19.85 15.98
C ILE A 467 15.57 20.72 16.91
N SER A 468 15.93 20.82 18.18
CA SER A 468 15.19 21.60 19.18
C SER A 468 15.11 23.08 18.78
N ASN A 469 16.22 23.65 18.32
CA ASN A 469 16.28 25.02 17.81
C ASN A 469 15.39 25.20 16.58
N GLN A 470 15.40 24.24 15.64
CA GLN A 470 14.51 24.29 14.48
C GLN A 470 13.02 24.23 14.86
N MET A 471 12.65 23.38 15.82
CA MET A 471 11.28 23.31 16.33
C MET A 471 10.83 24.64 16.95
N GLN A 472 11.70 25.31 17.71
CA GLN A 472 11.42 26.62 18.28
C GLN A 472 11.20 27.68 17.19
N VAL A 473 12.03 27.69 16.14
CA VAL A 473 11.85 28.59 14.99
C VAL A 473 10.48 28.36 14.35
N ILE A 474 10.11 27.11 14.06
CA ILE A 474 8.80 26.80 13.47
C ILE A 474 7.64 27.24 14.37
N ALA A 475 7.75 27.06 15.70
CA ALA A 475 6.74 27.54 16.63
C ALA A 475 6.57 29.06 16.59
N GLN A 476 7.68 29.82 16.53
CA GLN A 476 7.65 31.28 16.39
C GLN A 476 7.04 31.71 15.04
N LEU A 477 7.39 31.04 13.93
CA LEU A 477 6.80 31.32 12.61
C LEU A 477 5.30 31.02 12.57
N LYS A 478 4.87 29.94 13.23
CA LYS A 478 3.46 29.59 13.37
C LYS A 478 2.70 30.66 14.16
N HIS A 479 3.27 31.17 15.24
CA HIS A 479 2.69 32.27 16.01
C HIS A 479 2.55 33.54 15.16
N ILE A 480 3.62 33.99 14.52
CA ILE A 480 3.62 35.15 13.60
C ILE A 480 2.55 35.01 12.51
N ASN A 481 2.50 33.86 11.84
CA ASN A 481 1.53 33.64 10.76
C ASN A 481 0.09 33.68 11.28
N THR A 482 -0.18 33.15 12.48
CA THR A 482 -1.51 33.21 13.12
C THR A 482 -1.99 34.65 13.27
N ASP A 483 -1.13 35.51 13.84
CA ASP A 483 -1.45 36.91 14.07
C ASP A 483 -1.67 37.66 12.75
N ILE A 484 -0.78 37.47 11.77
CA ILE A 484 -0.88 38.09 10.45
C ILE A 484 -2.14 37.64 9.68
N LYS A 485 -2.52 36.37 9.80
CA LYS A 485 -3.73 35.83 9.18
C LYS A 485 -4.99 36.40 9.82
N ALA A 486 -5.00 36.58 11.14
CA ALA A 486 -6.10 37.19 11.88
C ALA A 486 -6.29 38.69 11.59
N MET A 487 -5.22 39.40 11.23
CA MET A 487 -5.30 40.82 10.86
C MET A 487 -6.11 41.06 9.57
N LYS A 488 -7.05 42.01 9.65
CA LYS A 488 -7.71 42.59 8.48
C LYS A 488 -6.92 43.78 7.94
N GLY A 489 -6.81 43.90 6.62
CA GLY A 489 -6.16 45.05 5.98
C GLY A 489 -5.26 44.67 4.79
N ALA A 490 -4.73 45.71 4.13
CA ALA A 490 -3.84 45.55 2.99
C ALA A 490 -2.54 44.82 3.35
N VAL A 491 -1.97 44.10 2.37
CA VAL A 491 -0.74 43.31 2.51
C VAL A 491 0.45 44.14 3.02
N GLY A 492 0.51 45.43 2.67
CA GLY A 492 1.54 46.34 3.20
C GLY A 492 1.49 46.49 4.72
N LYS A 493 0.30 46.62 5.33
CA LYS A 493 0.14 46.69 6.79
C LYS A 493 0.52 45.38 7.47
N LYS A 494 0.18 44.25 6.84
CA LYS A 494 0.57 42.91 7.30
C LYS A 494 2.10 42.72 7.26
N THR A 495 2.74 43.22 6.20
CA THR A 495 4.20 43.20 6.06
C THR A 495 4.87 44.06 7.13
N GLU A 496 4.35 45.24 7.42
CA GLU A 496 4.89 46.08 8.50
C GLU A 496 4.75 45.39 9.87
N LYS A 497 3.63 44.71 10.13
CA LYS A 497 3.47 43.92 11.36
C LYS A 497 4.48 42.79 11.46
N LEU A 498 4.71 42.05 10.36
CA LEU A 498 5.73 41.00 10.29
C LEU A 498 7.10 41.56 10.68
N ARG A 499 7.51 42.69 10.08
CA ARG A 499 8.78 43.34 10.38
C ARG A 499 8.90 43.77 11.82
N GLN A 500 7.83 44.33 12.39
CA GLN A 500 7.77 44.69 13.80
C GLN A 500 7.95 43.47 14.72
N GLN A 501 7.31 42.34 14.41
CA GLN A 501 7.44 41.11 15.21
C GLN A 501 8.82 40.47 15.13
N LEU A 502 9.51 40.61 14.00
CA LEU A 502 10.88 40.13 13.78
C LEU A 502 11.96 41.11 14.28
N GLY A 503 11.60 42.37 14.59
CA GLY A 503 12.54 43.41 15.02
C GLY A 503 13.06 43.24 16.45
N GLU A 504 14.00 44.08 16.87
CA GLU A 504 14.73 43.96 18.17
C GLU A 504 13.81 43.94 19.40
N HIS A 505 12.67 44.62 19.31
CA HIS A 505 11.65 44.68 20.36
C HIS A 505 10.39 43.85 20.02
N GLY A 506 10.45 43.01 18.99
CA GLY A 506 9.37 42.14 18.56
C GLY A 506 9.23 40.89 19.41
N ALA A 507 8.07 40.25 19.34
CA ALA A 507 7.78 39.00 20.06
C ALA A 507 8.63 37.80 19.60
N CYS A 508 9.29 37.91 18.45
CA CYS A 508 10.17 36.88 17.89
C CYS A 508 11.56 37.44 17.59
N SER A 509 12.05 38.35 18.44
CA SER A 509 13.38 38.97 18.32
C SER A 509 14.52 37.95 18.41
N ASP A 510 14.30 36.78 19.05
CA ASP A 510 15.26 35.66 19.06
C ASP A 510 15.72 35.27 17.65
N LEU A 511 14.84 35.43 16.64
CA LEU A 511 15.16 35.11 15.25
C LEU A 511 16.24 36.04 14.65
N LEU A 512 16.47 37.24 15.21
CA LEU A 512 17.51 38.16 14.74
C LEU A 512 18.93 37.63 14.98
N HIS A 513 19.10 36.86 16.05
CA HIS A 513 20.40 36.38 16.50
C HIS A 513 20.53 34.86 16.42
N LEU A 514 19.56 34.19 15.77
CA LEU A 514 19.58 32.75 15.60
C LEU A 514 20.85 32.33 14.84
N ARG A 515 21.44 31.22 15.27
CA ARG A 515 22.48 30.51 14.52
C ARG A 515 22.17 29.02 14.52
N LEU A 516 21.64 28.51 13.41
CA LEU A 516 21.26 27.10 13.30
C LEU A 516 21.44 26.55 11.88
N PRO A 517 21.62 25.23 11.75
CA PRO A 517 21.54 24.54 10.46
C PRO A 517 20.19 24.78 9.80
N LEU A 518 20.19 25.18 8.53
CA LEU A 518 18.98 25.43 7.75
C LEU A 518 18.10 24.17 7.70
N LEU A 519 16.79 24.34 7.89
CA LEU A 519 15.83 23.24 7.90
C LEU A 519 15.81 22.46 6.58
N LEU A 520 15.87 23.19 5.46
CA LEU A 520 15.85 22.63 4.10
C LEU A 520 17.22 22.06 3.68
N ASP A 521 18.31 22.58 4.24
CA ASP A 521 19.67 22.07 4.03
C ASP A 521 20.53 22.17 5.29
N PRO A 522 20.62 21.11 6.11
CA PRO A 522 21.39 21.16 7.36
C PRO A 522 22.89 21.40 7.16
N THR A 523 23.40 21.34 5.92
CA THR A 523 24.79 21.69 5.58
C THR A 523 25.03 23.20 5.49
N VAL A 524 23.97 24.00 5.43
CA VAL A 524 24.01 25.46 5.35
C VAL A 524 23.67 26.05 6.72
N MET A 525 24.48 26.99 7.20
CA MET A 525 24.24 27.68 8.47
C MET A 525 23.56 29.03 8.24
N LEU A 526 22.44 29.25 8.93
CA LEU A 526 21.77 30.56 8.98
C LEU A 526 22.31 31.40 10.14
N GLU A 527 22.39 32.71 9.94
CA GLU A 527 22.79 33.72 10.93
C GLU A 527 21.76 34.85 10.93
N GLY A 528 20.69 34.71 11.70
CA GLY A 528 19.72 35.78 11.90
C GLY A 528 18.78 36.03 10.71
N VAL A 529 17.54 36.42 11.03
CA VAL A 529 16.58 36.94 10.07
C VAL A 529 16.87 38.41 9.75
N LEU A 530 16.54 38.85 8.53
CA LEU A 530 16.59 40.23 8.07
C LEU A 530 15.15 40.76 7.97
N PRO A 531 14.62 41.45 9.00
CA PRO A 531 13.23 41.92 9.02
C PRO A 531 12.88 42.77 7.81
N GLU A 532 13.72 43.76 7.48
CA GLU A 532 13.48 44.70 6.38
C GLU A 532 13.33 44.05 5.01
N GLN A 533 13.91 42.85 4.83
CA GLN A 533 13.84 42.07 3.59
C GLN A 533 12.79 40.96 3.64
N SER A 534 12.03 40.87 4.73
CA SER A 534 10.92 39.93 4.90
C SER A 534 9.60 40.61 4.53
N LEU A 535 8.67 39.83 3.97
CA LEU A 535 7.36 40.32 3.49
C LEU A 535 6.27 39.25 3.55
N VAL A 536 5.01 39.69 3.43
CA VAL A 536 3.85 38.80 3.35
C VAL A 536 3.40 38.70 1.89
N PHE A 537 3.23 37.48 1.37
CA PHE A 537 2.70 37.30 0.02
C PHE A 537 1.21 37.66 -0.08
N LYS A 538 0.82 38.22 -1.23
CA LYS A 538 -0.60 38.48 -1.56
C LYS A 538 -1.28 37.17 -1.97
N SER A 539 -1.66 36.36 -0.99
CA SER A 539 -2.39 35.10 -1.16
C SER A 539 -3.38 34.88 -0.01
N ALA A 540 -4.40 34.04 -0.23
CA ALA A 540 -5.45 33.73 0.76
C ALA A 540 -4.86 33.25 2.10
N MET A 541 -3.77 32.49 2.06
CA MET A 541 -3.12 31.93 3.24
C MET A 541 -2.09 32.86 3.89
N SER A 542 -1.86 34.05 3.33
CA SER A 542 -0.83 35.01 3.77
C SER A 542 0.53 34.37 4.08
N PRO A 543 1.17 33.62 3.14
CA PRO A 543 2.49 33.02 3.38
C PRO A 543 3.55 34.08 3.70
N LEU A 544 4.52 33.73 4.56
CA LEU A 544 5.59 34.62 4.98
C LEU A 544 6.84 34.38 4.12
N LEU A 545 7.37 35.40 3.48
CA LEU A 545 8.72 35.38 2.92
C LEU A 545 9.70 35.90 3.97
N LEU A 546 10.64 35.05 4.35
CA LEU A 546 11.67 35.34 5.33
C LEU A 546 13.03 35.33 4.65
N THR A 547 13.80 36.39 4.87
CA THR A 547 15.17 36.47 4.37
C THR A 547 16.13 36.32 5.53
N PHE A 548 17.02 35.33 5.48
CA PHE A 548 18.06 35.10 6.46
C PHE A 548 19.42 35.46 5.90
N LYS A 549 20.34 35.86 6.77
CA LYS A 549 21.76 35.91 6.42
C LYS A 549 22.34 34.50 6.52
N GLN A 550 23.19 34.15 5.57
CA GLN A 550 23.89 32.88 5.52
C GLN A 550 25.33 33.06 6.00
N ALA A 551 25.84 32.12 6.81
CA ALA A 551 27.25 32.12 7.19
C ALA A 551 28.11 31.84 5.94
N GLY A 552 29.11 32.69 5.69
CA GLY A 552 30.01 32.51 4.54
C GLY A 552 30.79 31.19 4.62
N LYS A 553 30.98 30.50 3.50
CA LYS A 553 31.91 29.37 3.42
C LYS A 553 33.32 29.87 3.78
N PRO A 554 34.10 29.17 4.63
CA PRO A 554 35.51 29.50 4.81
C PRO A 554 36.19 29.43 3.44
N ALA A 555 36.94 30.48 3.09
CA ALA A 555 37.66 30.55 1.82
C ALA A 555 38.64 29.36 1.76
N THR A 556 38.33 28.37 0.93
CA THR A 556 39.28 27.31 0.60
C THR A 556 40.37 27.93 -0.27
N GLU A 557 41.62 27.72 0.13
CA GLU A 557 42.81 28.19 -0.58
C GLU A 557 42.70 27.86 -2.07
N ALA A 558 42.89 28.87 -2.91
CA ALA A 558 42.84 28.75 -4.35
C ALA A 558 43.84 27.70 -4.82
N ALA A 559 43.34 26.55 -5.26
CA ALA A 559 44.14 25.57 -5.97
C ALA A 559 44.60 26.20 -7.30
N THR A 560 45.91 26.31 -7.47
CA THR A 560 46.57 26.69 -8.73
C THR A 560 46.09 25.81 -9.89
N PRO A 561 45.78 26.37 -11.07
CA PRO A 561 45.37 25.58 -12.22
C PRO A 561 46.60 24.91 -12.85
N GLY A 562 46.72 23.60 -12.68
CA GLY A 562 47.65 22.75 -13.42
C GLY A 562 47.01 22.20 -14.69
N GLU A 563 47.70 22.40 -15.80
CA GLU A 563 47.29 22.13 -17.18
C GLU A 563 47.14 20.63 -17.54
N ALA A 564 46.21 20.41 -18.48
CA ALA A 564 46.27 19.50 -19.64
C ALA A 564 46.21 17.96 -19.47
N ALA A 565 45.03 17.45 -19.87
CA ALA A 565 44.81 16.50 -20.96
C ALA A 565 45.62 15.18 -21.01
N VAL A 566 44.90 14.06 -20.85
CA VAL A 566 45.34 12.75 -21.37
C VAL A 566 44.25 12.21 -22.31
N ALA A 567 44.60 12.15 -23.59
CA ALA A 567 43.91 11.35 -24.59
C ALA A 567 44.91 10.34 -25.18
N GLY A 568 44.54 9.06 -25.14
CA GLY A 568 44.84 8.07 -26.17
C GLY A 568 46.24 7.45 -26.27
N GLY A 569 46.33 6.16 -25.93
CA GLY A 569 46.68 5.15 -26.93
C GLY A 569 48.10 4.59 -27.01
N SER A 570 48.19 3.28 -26.75
CA SER A 570 49.03 2.25 -27.41
C SER A 570 50.41 1.87 -26.84
N SER A 571 50.49 0.55 -26.63
CA SER A 571 51.61 -0.40 -26.56
C SER A 571 52.94 -0.04 -27.25
N THR A 572 54.07 -0.35 -26.60
CA THR A 572 55.04 -1.44 -26.91
C THR A 572 56.37 -1.25 -26.14
N SER A 573 57.02 -2.38 -25.80
CA SER A 573 58.44 -2.64 -25.43
C SER A 573 59.34 -1.47 -24.98
N GLY A 574 60.10 -1.52 -23.87
CA GLY A 574 61.01 -2.57 -23.45
C GLY A 574 62.38 -1.93 -23.15
N HIS A 575 63.14 -2.51 -22.21
CA HIS A 575 64.51 -2.16 -21.76
C HIS A 575 64.67 -0.88 -20.91
N ARG A 576 65.63 -0.76 -19.99
CA ARG A 576 66.43 -1.62 -19.07
C ARG A 576 67.42 -0.63 -18.44
N ARG A 577 67.74 -0.78 -17.14
CA ARG A 577 68.94 -0.23 -16.44
C ARG A 577 69.00 1.30 -16.27
N SER A 578 69.65 1.90 -15.28
CA SER A 578 70.29 1.59 -13.98
C SER A 578 70.85 2.97 -13.55
N MET A 579 70.57 3.45 -12.34
CA MET A 579 71.50 3.48 -11.21
C MET A 579 72.55 4.62 -11.27
N GLU A 580 72.84 5.16 -10.08
CA GLU A 580 73.94 6.05 -9.68
C GLU A 580 73.66 7.56 -9.48
N GLU A 581 73.60 7.87 -8.18
CA GLU A 581 74.17 9.00 -7.43
C GLU A 581 75.20 9.89 -8.18
N VAL A 582 75.27 11.17 -7.80
CA VAL A 582 76.37 11.72 -6.98
C VAL A 582 76.14 13.22 -6.72
N THR A 583 76.47 13.57 -5.48
CA THR A 583 76.55 14.85 -4.77
C THR A 583 77.35 15.97 -5.45
N GLN A 584 77.04 17.24 -5.13
CA GLN A 584 77.96 18.31 -4.63
C GLN A 584 77.24 19.67 -4.68
N SER A 585 76.95 20.33 -3.55
CA SER A 585 77.80 21.25 -2.73
C SER A 585 77.98 22.65 -3.33
N GLY A 586 77.62 23.70 -2.56
CA GLY A 586 78.02 25.08 -2.87
C GLY A 586 77.21 26.16 -2.17
N SER A 587 77.57 26.47 -0.93
CA SER A 587 77.08 27.58 -0.10
C SER A 587 77.76 28.93 -0.49
N PRO A 588 77.68 30.02 0.31
CA PRO A 588 76.68 31.09 0.26
C PRO A 588 77.33 32.51 0.17
N THR A 589 76.57 33.59 0.07
CA THR A 589 77.02 34.89 0.60
C THR A 589 75.86 35.84 0.91
N HIS A 590 75.86 36.31 2.17
CA HIS A 590 75.08 37.39 2.74
C HIS A 590 75.50 38.76 2.18
N THR A 591 74.59 39.74 2.19
CA THR A 591 74.78 41.01 2.95
C THR A 591 73.50 41.83 3.00
N ALA A 592 73.22 42.35 4.20
CA ALA A 592 72.09 43.22 4.55
C ALA A 592 72.43 44.70 4.39
N ALA A 593 71.44 45.55 4.14
CA ALA A 593 71.36 46.93 4.66
C ALA A 593 70.02 47.61 4.32
N THR A 594 69.34 48.10 5.36
CA THR A 594 68.42 49.26 5.40
C THR A 594 69.10 50.32 6.32
N PRO A 595 68.66 51.61 6.49
CA PRO A 595 67.39 52.29 6.13
C PRO A 595 67.53 53.80 5.68
N SER A 596 66.39 54.52 5.59
CA SER A 596 66.11 55.97 5.84
C SER A 596 65.78 56.97 4.68
N GLU A 597 64.56 57.54 4.83
CA GLU A 597 63.75 58.68 4.29
C GLU A 597 64.41 60.06 3.97
N PRO A 598 63.71 61.18 3.58
CA PRO A 598 62.31 61.47 3.10
C PRO A 598 62.19 62.47 1.89
N GLY A 599 60.96 62.74 1.37
CA GLY A 599 60.58 64.11 0.88
C GLY A 599 59.97 64.34 -0.52
N VAL A 600 58.63 64.25 -0.64
CA VAL A 600 57.67 65.23 -1.25
C VAL A 600 57.93 65.85 -2.65
N ARG A 601 57.18 65.42 -3.69
CA ARG A 601 56.18 66.17 -4.53
C ARG A 601 56.00 65.55 -5.94
N GLU A 602 54.80 65.03 -6.26
CA GLU A 602 53.92 65.48 -7.37
C GLU A 602 52.74 64.53 -7.68
N LEU A 603 51.55 65.02 -7.35
CA LEU A 603 50.20 64.88 -7.93
C LEU A 603 49.81 63.74 -8.90
N ARG A 604 48.71 63.07 -8.47
CA ARG A 604 47.48 62.70 -9.23
C ARG A 604 47.53 61.59 -10.29
N ARG A 605 47.08 60.39 -9.88
CA ARG A 605 45.87 59.66 -10.35
C ARG A 605 46.02 58.16 -10.09
N ALA A 606 45.47 57.69 -8.98
CA ALA A 606 45.02 56.32 -8.84
C ALA A 606 43.76 56.35 -7.97
N GLY A 607 42.61 56.16 -8.60
CA GLY A 607 41.34 56.02 -7.90
C GLY A 607 41.40 54.76 -7.04
N VAL A 608 41.33 54.95 -5.73
CA VAL A 608 41.11 53.89 -4.75
C VAL A 608 39.79 53.22 -5.12
N SER A 609 39.87 52.02 -5.69
CA SER A 609 38.72 51.14 -5.82
C SER A 609 38.30 50.77 -4.40
N ARG A 610 37.18 51.34 -3.94
CA ARG A 610 36.50 50.92 -2.71
C ARG A 610 36.36 49.39 -2.78
N MET A 611 37.09 48.66 -1.92
CA MET A 611 36.80 47.26 -1.70
C MET A 611 35.32 47.18 -1.32
N ALA A 612 34.50 46.59 -2.20
CA ALA A 612 33.11 46.32 -1.90
C ALA A 612 33.09 45.47 -0.62
N ALA A 613 32.29 45.87 0.36
CA ALA A 613 32.04 45.05 1.53
C ALA A 613 31.63 43.64 1.05
N PRO A 614 32.08 42.56 1.71
CA PRO A 614 31.72 41.21 1.30
C PRO A 614 30.19 41.11 1.18
N GLU A 615 29.72 40.72 0.01
CA GLU A 615 28.29 40.59 -0.25
C GLU A 615 27.76 39.49 0.69
N VAL A 616 26.93 39.89 1.65
CA VAL A 616 26.35 38.96 2.62
C VAL A 616 25.48 37.97 1.84
N GLU A 617 25.86 36.69 1.83
CA GLU A 617 25.03 35.64 1.24
C GLU A 617 23.68 35.58 1.98
N ARG A 618 22.59 35.49 1.21
CA ARG A 618 21.21 35.52 1.72
C ARG A 618 20.49 34.25 1.35
N TYR A 619 19.70 33.74 2.27
CA TYR A 619 18.81 32.60 2.05
C TYR A 619 17.36 33.04 2.23
N MET A 620 16.51 32.77 1.25
CA MET A 620 15.09 33.15 1.31
C MET A 620 14.22 31.90 1.46
N LEU A 621 13.28 31.96 2.40
CA LEU A 621 12.39 30.85 2.75
C LEU A 621 10.95 31.36 2.82
N ILE A 622 10.03 30.55 2.31
CA ILE A 622 8.59 30.78 2.39
C ILE A 622 8.03 29.87 3.48
N TYR A 623 7.43 30.45 4.51
CA TYR A 623 6.64 29.71 5.49
C TYR A 623 5.17 29.76 5.08
N LYS A 624 4.55 28.60 4.88
CA LYS A 624 3.16 28.45 4.44
C LYS A 624 2.37 27.68 5.51
N ARG A 625 1.17 28.18 5.82
CA ARG A 625 0.27 27.55 6.80
C ARG A 625 -1.16 27.44 6.28
N GLY A 626 -1.74 26.28 6.55
CA GLY A 626 -3.07 25.80 6.22
C GLY A 626 -3.13 24.98 4.92
N ASP A 627 -1.99 24.58 4.36
CA ASP A 627 -1.89 23.71 3.19
C ASP A 627 -0.99 22.52 3.50
N ASP A 628 -1.37 21.33 3.01
CA ASP A 628 -0.56 20.12 3.13
C ASP A 628 0.53 20.09 2.05
N LEU A 629 1.80 20.25 2.47
CA LEU A 629 2.94 20.31 1.55
C LEU A 629 3.57 18.93 1.27
N ARG A 630 3.03 17.83 1.80
CA ARG A 630 3.60 16.48 1.59
C ARG A 630 3.56 16.05 0.13
N GLN A 631 2.53 16.49 -0.61
CA GLN A 631 2.42 16.26 -2.04
C GLN A 631 3.54 16.99 -2.81
N ASP A 632 3.70 18.30 -2.58
CA ASP A 632 4.77 19.10 -3.19
C ASP A 632 6.15 18.53 -2.86
N GLN A 633 6.37 18.12 -1.60
CA GLN A 633 7.61 17.49 -1.17
C GLN A 633 7.93 16.25 -1.99
N LEU A 634 6.97 15.32 -2.12
CA LEU A 634 7.17 14.10 -2.89
C LEU A 634 7.54 14.43 -4.35
N VAL A 635 6.80 15.33 -4.99
CA VAL A 635 7.04 15.70 -6.38
C VAL A 635 8.43 16.30 -6.56
N VAL A 636 8.79 17.27 -5.72
CA VAL A 636 10.11 17.91 -5.73
C VAL A 636 11.24 16.90 -5.50
N GLN A 637 11.04 15.94 -4.60
CA GLN A 637 12.04 14.91 -4.35
C GLN A 637 12.23 13.99 -5.55
N ILE A 638 11.14 13.60 -6.21
CA ILE A 638 11.21 12.82 -7.46
C ILE A 638 11.87 13.65 -8.57
N LEU A 639 11.57 14.94 -8.70
CA LEU A 639 12.26 15.83 -9.65
C LEU A 639 13.76 15.93 -9.36
N SER A 640 14.14 16.00 -8.08
CA SER A 640 15.54 16.01 -7.65
C SER A 640 16.26 14.71 -8.02
N LEU A 641 15.57 13.58 -7.86
CA LEU A 641 16.09 12.27 -8.27
C LEU A 641 16.22 12.19 -9.80
N MET A 642 15.20 12.61 -10.55
CA MET A 642 15.24 12.63 -12.01
C MET A 642 16.41 13.48 -12.52
N ASP A 643 16.64 14.66 -11.94
CA ASP A 643 17.81 15.50 -12.24
C ASP A 643 19.13 14.79 -11.97
N ARG A 644 19.25 14.08 -10.83
CA ARG A 644 20.44 13.25 -10.54
C ARG A 644 20.63 12.13 -11.55
N LEU A 645 19.57 11.44 -11.95
CA LEU A 645 19.61 10.35 -12.93
C LEU A 645 20.09 10.86 -14.30
N LEU A 646 19.57 12.02 -14.73
CA LEU A 646 19.99 12.68 -15.97
C LEU A 646 21.48 13.08 -15.91
N LYS A 647 21.92 13.67 -14.79
CA LYS A 647 23.32 14.05 -14.58
C LYS A 647 24.29 12.86 -14.56
N ARG A 648 23.85 11.70 -14.06
CA ARG A 648 24.67 10.46 -14.07
C ARG A 648 24.96 9.99 -15.50
N GLU A 649 24.04 10.22 -16.44
CA GLU A 649 24.23 9.97 -17.87
C GLU A 649 24.84 11.18 -18.61
N ASN A 650 25.47 12.12 -17.87
CA ASN A 650 26.09 13.35 -18.38
C ASN A 650 25.13 14.35 -19.05
N LEU A 651 23.82 14.26 -18.81
CA LEU A 651 22.83 15.20 -19.32
C LEU A 651 22.43 16.23 -18.25
N ASP A 652 23.20 17.32 -18.15
CA ASP A 652 22.85 18.45 -17.27
C ASP A 652 21.88 19.41 -17.97
N LEU A 653 20.60 19.30 -17.59
CA LEU A 653 19.49 20.13 -18.07
C LEU A 653 19.30 21.44 -17.29
N LYS A 654 20.22 21.80 -16.36
CA LYS A 654 20.15 23.05 -15.58
C LYS A 654 18.83 23.21 -14.81
N LEU A 655 18.30 22.12 -14.29
CA LEU A 655 17.06 22.07 -13.50
C LEU A 655 17.23 22.79 -12.16
N THR A 656 16.10 23.24 -11.59
CA THR A 656 16.06 23.97 -10.30
C THR A 656 15.04 23.35 -9.35
N PRO A 657 15.25 22.10 -8.89
CA PRO A 657 14.39 21.51 -7.88
C PRO A 657 14.58 22.24 -6.54
N TYR A 658 13.71 23.20 -6.26
CA TYR A 658 13.67 23.93 -4.99
C TYR A 658 13.23 23.01 -3.86
N ARG A 659 13.68 23.24 -2.63
CA ARG A 659 13.38 22.34 -1.51
C ARG A 659 12.05 22.64 -0.83
N VAL A 660 11.38 21.58 -0.39
CA VAL A 660 10.10 21.63 0.36
C VAL A 660 10.18 20.71 1.57
N LEU A 661 9.78 21.22 2.72
CA LEU A 661 9.72 20.45 3.97
C LEU A 661 8.41 20.77 4.70
N PRO A 662 7.47 19.82 4.73
CA PRO A 662 6.33 19.87 5.65
C PRO A 662 6.84 19.82 7.08
N THR A 663 6.28 20.66 7.95
CA THR A 663 6.57 20.69 9.39
C THR A 663 5.40 20.16 10.21
N SER A 664 4.23 20.02 9.58
CA SER A 664 3.06 19.30 10.07
C SER A 664 2.16 18.96 8.87
N PRO A 665 1.01 18.27 9.07
CA PRO A 665 0.02 18.08 8.01
C PRO A 665 -0.63 19.37 7.47
N GLU A 666 -0.47 20.50 8.17
CA GLU A 666 -1.09 21.78 7.81
C GLU A 666 -0.08 22.92 7.55
N ASP A 667 1.21 22.72 7.76
CA ASP A 667 2.21 23.78 7.56
C ASP A 667 3.56 23.24 7.13
N GLY A 668 4.38 24.12 6.57
CA GLY A 668 5.76 23.81 6.21
C GLY A 668 6.49 24.96 5.57
N VAL A 669 7.70 24.63 5.12
CA VAL A 669 8.66 25.58 4.57
C VAL A 669 9.07 25.21 3.15
N ILE A 670 9.21 26.24 2.31
CA ILE A 670 9.56 26.12 0.89
C ILE A 670 10.73 27.06 0.62
N GLU A 671 11.73 26.58 -0.12
CA GLU A 671 12.82 27.42 -0.61
C GLU A 671 12.30 28.49 -1.59
N CYS A 672 12.68 29.75 -1.39
CA CYS A 672 12.36 30.82 -2.33
C CYS A 672 13.52 31.02 -3.31
N VAL A 673 13.30 30.61 -4.57
CA VAL A 673 14.29 30.81 -5.64
C VAL A 673 14.46 32.32 -5.92
N PRO A 674 15.67 32.89 -5.76
CA PRO A 674 15.91 34.32 -5.98
C PRO A 674 15.81 34.71 -7.45
N LYS A 675 15.65 36.02 -7.71
CA LYS A 675 15.79 36.63 -9.05
C LYS A 675 14.95 35.92 -10.11
N CYS A 676 13.70 35.60 -9.80
CA CYS A 676 12.78 34.97 -10.74
C CYS A 676 11.49 35.77 -10.92
N ALA A 677 10.75 35.50 -11.99
CA ALA A 677 9.42 36.02 -12.23
C ALA A 677 8.54 34.96 -12.93
N ALA A 678 7.23 34.99 -12.66
CA ALA A 678 6.26 34.15 -13.36
C ALA A 678 6.18 34.51 -14.84
N LEU A 679 6.01 33.50 -15.71
CA LEU A 679 5.87 33.71 -17.15
C LEU A 679 4.66 34.57 -17.49
N ALA A 680 3.56 34.45 -16.75
CA ALA A 680 2.39 35.32 -16.91
C ALA A 680 2.76 36.80 -16.89
N LYS A 681 3.55 37.22 -15.89
CA LYS A 681 4.05 38.60 -15.74
C LYS A 681 5.07 38.98 -16.81
N ILE A 682 5.89 38.04 -17.27
CA ILE A 682 6.88 38.29 -18.33
C ILE A 682 6.17 38.56 -19.66
N PHE A 683 5.11 37.82 -19.96
CA PHE A 683 4.34 37.95 -21.20
C PHE A 683 3.41 39.17 -21.24
N GLU A 684 3.16 39.84 -20.11
CA GLU A 684 2.52 41.16 -20.09
C GLU A 684 3.39 42.23 -20.77
N SER A 685 4.71 42.06 -20.79
CA SER A 685 5.65 42.99 -21.40
C SER A 685 5.94 42.63 -22.87
N PRO A 686 5.93 43.61 -23.80
CA PRO A 686 6.19 43.34 -25.22
C PRO A 686 7.61 42.82 -25.42
N GLY A 687 7.76 41.68 -26.08
CA GLY A 687 9.05 41.01 -26.33
C GLY A 687 9.34 39.80 -25.42
N GLY A 688 8.44 39.48 -24.48
CA GLY A 688 8.38 38.21 -23.76
C GLY A 688 9.70 37.76 -23.08
N ILE A 689 9.96 36.45 -23.14
CA ILE A 689 11.14 35.82 -22.51
C ILE A 689 12.45 36.42 -23.02
N PRO A 690 12.68 36.60 -24.34
CA PRO A 690 13.93 37.14 -24.82
C PRO A 690 14.25 38.53 -24.26
N ARG A 691 13.27 39.43 -24.24
CA ARG A 691 13.46 40.78 -23.68
C ARG A 691 13.70 40.76 -22.18
N TYR A 692 13.01 39.89 -21.45
CA TYR A 692 13.23 39.73 -20.01
C TYR A 692 14.67 39.31 -19.71
N LEU A 693 15.20 38.31 -20.42
CA LEU A 693 16.58 37.84 -20.23
C LEU A 693 17.60 38.89 -20.70
N ALA A 694 17.35 39.57 -21.82
CA ALA A 694 18.21 40.63 -22.34
C ALA A 694 18.33 41.81 -21.35
N LYS A 695 17.32 42.08 -20.50
CA LYS A 695 17.40 43.12 -19.46
C LYS A 695 18.55 42.89 -18.48
N PHE A 696 18.93 41.63 -18.23
CA PHE A 696 19.97 41.27 -17.27
C PHE A 696 21.25 40.77 -17.95
N HIS A 697 21.14 40.15 -19.12
CA HIS A 697 22.24 39.51 -19.84
C HIS A 697 22.23 39.85 -21.35
N ALA A 698 22.12 41.13 -21.68
CA ALA A 698 22.24 41.60 -23.05
C ALA A 698 23.61 41.27 -23.64
N GLN A 699 23.62 40.77 -24.88
CA GLN A 699 24.83 40.67 -25.70
C GLN A 699 24.52 41.18 -27.11
N PRO A 700 25.05 42.35 -27.49
CA PRO A 700 24.93 42.86 -28.86
C PRO A 700 25.48 41.84 -29.86
N HIS A 701 24.77 41.63 -30.97
CA HIS A 701 25.10 40.67 -32.05
C HIS A 701 24.94 39.17 -31.74
N ALA A 702 24.55 38.78 -30.53
CA ALA A 702 24.15 37.40 -30.25
C ALA A 702 22.71 37.12 -30.76
N PRO A 703 22.38 35.86 -31.11
CA PRO A 703 21.00 35.45 -31.39
C PRO A 703 20.05 35.91 -30.28
N PHE A 704 18.91 36.51 -30.63
CA PHE A 704 17.92 37.08 -29.69
C PHE A 704 18.41 38.23 -28.80
N GLY A 705 19.65 38.72 -28.96
CA GLY A 705 20.24 39.81 -28.18
C GLY A 705 20.64 39.43 -26.75
N ILE A 706 20.81 38.13 -26.47
CA ILE A 706 21.08 37.57 -25.12
C ILE A 706 22.35 36.74 -25.17
N LYS A 707 23.08 36.65 -24.06
CA LYS A 707 24.20 35.71 -23.93
C LYS A 707 23.79 34.27 -24.32
N PRO A 708 24.53 33.59 -25.22
CA PRO A 708 24.19 32.23 -25.66
C PRO A 708 24.06 31.22 -24.52
N GLU A 709 24.87 31.32 -23.47
CA GLU A 709 24.83 30.45 -22.29
C GLU A 709 23.50 30.54 -21.53
N VAL A 710 22.93 31.75 -21.43
CA VAL A 710 21.64 32.01 -20.76
C VAL A 710 20.49 31.45 -21.59
N HIS A 711 20.54 31.63 -22.92
CA HIS A 711 19.57 31.04 -23.83
C HIS A 711 19.63 29.50 -23.83
N GLN A 712 20.83 28.93 -23.81
CA GLN A 712 21.02 27.49 -23.69
C GLN A 712 20.50 26.95 -22.35
N THR A 713 20.69 27.68 -21.26
CA THR A 713 20.13 27.34 -19.94
C THR A 713 18.59 27.31 -19.99
N TYR A 714 17.97 28.25 -20.70
CA TYR A 714 16.53 28.25 -20.95
C TYR A 714 16.07 27.02 -21.75
N LEU A 715 16.74 26.69 -22.86
CA LEU A 715 16.40 25.51 -23.66
C LEU A 715 16.48 24.22 -22.83
N LYS A 716 17.58 24.06 -22.09
CA LYS A 716 17.85 22.88 -21.25
C LYS A 716 16.84 22.71 -20.13
N SER A 717 16.61 23.77 -19.35
CA SER A 717 15.68 23.71 -18.21
C SER A 717 14.23 23.54 -18.67
N CYS A 718 13.85 24.20 -19.78
CA CYS A 718 12.55 23.99 -20.39
C CYS A 718 12.36 22.53 -20.84
N ALA A 719 13.36 21.93 -21.51
CA ALA A 719 13.26 20.55 -21.97
C ALA A 719 13.06 19.57 -20.81
N GLY A 720 13.87 19.71 -19.75
CA GLY A 720 13.77 18.81 -18.61
C GLY A 720 12.44 18.94 -17.85
N TYR A 721 11.95 20.16 -17.58
CA TYR A 721 10.64 20.33 -16.92
C TYR A 721 9.48 19.85 -17.81
N CYS A 722 9.52 20.05 -19.12
CA CYS A 722 8.53 19.51 -20.05
C CYS A 722 8.43 17.97 -19.91
N VAL A 723 9.55 17.26 -19.96
CA VAL A 723 9.60 15.80 -19.87
C VAL A 723 9.19 15.30 -18.47
N MET A 724 9.77 15.85 -17.41
CA MET A 724 9.51 15.38 -16.05
C MET A 724 8.06 15.63 -15.63
N THR A 725 7.49 16.79 -15.96
CA THR A 725 6.08 17.07 -15.62
C THR A 725 5.10 16.27 -16.46
N TYR A 726 5.46 15.90 -17.70
CA TYR A 726 4.72 14.93 -18.50
C TYR A 726 4.70 13.55 -17.85
N ILE A 727 5.87 13.02 -17.47
CA ILE A 727 5.99 11.71 -16.82
C ILE A 727 5.16 11.66 -15.54
N LEU A 728 5.29 12.67 -14.68
CA LEU A 728 4.55 12.76 -13.42
C LEU A 728 3.07 13.13 -13.59
N GLY A 729 2.65 13.51 -14.80
CA GLY A 729 1.29 13.94 -15.09
C GLY A 729 0.85 15.13 -14.23
N VAL A 730 1.73 16.13 -14.04
CA VAL A 730 1.42 17.31 -13.24
C VAL A 730 0.36 18.16 -13.95
N GLY A 731 -0.76 18.41 -13.27
CA GLY A 731 -1.88 19.21 -13.75
C GLY A 731 -1.79 20.69 -13.37
N ASP A 732 -2.79 21.46 -13.80
CA ASP A 732 -2.94 22.90 -13.50
C ASP A 732 -1.68 23.74 -13.81
N ARG A 733 -1.02 23.45 -14.94
CA ARG A 733 0.17 24.18 -15.40
C ARG A 733 -0.24 25.45 -16.15
N HIS A 734 -0.76 26.45 -15.44
CA HIS A 734 -0.96 27.81 -15.98
C HIS A 734 0.30 28.66 -15.89
N LEU A 735 0.38 29.75 -16.66
CA LEU A 735 1.57 30.59 -16.77
C LEU A 735 2.05 31.26 -15.46
N ASP A 736 1.24 31.30 -14.41
CA ASP A 736 1.69 31.77 -13.08
C ASP A 736 2.48 30.71 -12.30
N ASN A 737 2.27 29.43 -12.63
CA ASN A 737 2.99 28.29 -12.02
C ASN A 737 4.30 27.97 -12.75
N LEU A 738 4.63 28.71 -13.80
CA LEU A 738 5.88 28.61 -14.54
C LEU A 738 6.74 29.83 -14.23
N MET A 739 7.90 29.60 -13.65
CA MET A 739 8.82 30.63 -13.20
C MET A 739 10.07 30.64 -14.08
N LEU A 740 10.61 31.83 -14.33
CA LEU A 740 11.87 32.01 -15.06
C LEU A 740 12.82 32.88 -14.23
N THR A 741 14.02 32.36 -13.99
CA THR A 741 15.13 33.10 -13.36
C THR A 741 15.79 34.06 -14.35
N THR A 742 16.45 35.10 -13.84
CA THR A 742 17.15 36.08 -14.69
C THR A 742 18.26 35.47 -15.54
N ASP A 743 18.84 34.34 -15.11
CA ASP A 743 19.90 33.63 -15.82
C ASP A 743 19.40 32.45 -16.67
N GLY A 744 18.09 32.37 -16.88
CA GLY A 744 17.49 31.52 -17.91
C GLY A 744 16.98 30.16 -17.41
N ARG A 745 17.10 29.80 -16.13
CA ARG A 745 16.48 28.56 -15.62
C ARG A 745 14.96 28.72 -15.52
N LEU A 746 14.24 27.93 -16.31
CA LEU A 746 12.79 27.74 -16.20
C LEU A 746 12.50 26.63 -15.19
N PHE A 747 11.53 26.84 -14.31
CA PHE A 747 11.09 25.83 -13.34
C PHE A 747 9.60 25.97 -13.04
N HIS A 748 8.98 24.88 -12.61
CA HIS A 748 7.56 24.84 -12.25
C HIS A 748 7.42 24.93 -10.73
N ILE A 749 6.35 25.57 -10.25
CA ILE A 749 5.98 25.64 -8.82
C ILE A 749 4.55 25.15 -8.61
N ASP A 750 4.16 24.91 -7.36
CA ASP A 750 2.82 24.49 -6.93
C ASP A 750 2.40 23.15 -7.57
N PHE A 751 2.59 22.03 -6.87
CA PHE A 751 2.28 20.70 -7.42
C PHE A 751 0.98 20.11 -6.87
N GLY A 752 -0.02 20.96 -6.59
CA GLY A 752 -1.30 20.56 -6.00
C GLY A 752 -2.18 19.61 -6.84
N TYR A 753 -1.83 19.36 -8.11
CA TYR A 753 -2.49 18.37 -8.97
C TYR A 753 -1.45 17.49 -9.67
N ILE A 754 -1.48 16.17 -9.43
CA ILE A 754 -0.55 15.21 -10.04
C ILE A 754 -1.23 13.97 -10.61
N LEU A 755 -0.46 13.14 -11.32
CA LEU A 755 -0.89 11.84 -11.83
C LEU A 755 -2.16 11.98 -12.68
N GLY A 756 -2.16 12.96 -13.58
CA GLY A 756 -3.21 13.20 -14.57
C GLY A 756 -4.54 13.65 -13.99
N ARG A 757 -4.57 14.22 -12.77
CA ARG A 757 -5.67 15.08 -12.31
C ARG A 757 -5.41 16.48 -12.85
N ASP A 758 -6.44 17.13 -13.38
CA ASP A 758 -6.36 18.52 -13.82
C ASP A 758 -7.72 19.19 -13.59
N PRO A 759 -7.77 20.42 -13.06
CA PRO A 759 -9.02 21.16 -12.92
C PRO A 759 -9.62 21.59 -14.26
N LYS A 760 -8.82 21.63 -15.34
CA LYS A 760 -9.27 22.06 -16.68
C LYS A 760 -9.74 20.86 -17.51
N PRO A 761 -10.88 20.98 -18.21
CA PRO A 761 -11.30 19.95 -19.15
C PRO A 761 -10.35 19.94 -20.36
N PHE A 762 -9.83 18.77 -20.71
CA PHE A 762 -8.91 18.54 -21.83
C PHE A 762 -7.58 19.33 -21.73
N PRO A 763 -6.75 19.10 -20.70
CA PRO A 763 -5.46 19.74 -20.62
C PRO A 763 -4.57 19.32 -21.80
N PRO A 764 -3.67 20.20 -22.29
CA PRO A 764 -2.69 19.79 -23.27
C PRO A 764 -1.83 18.65 -22.69
N PRO A 765 -1.38 17.70 -23.51
CA PRO A 765 -0.72 16.52 -23.00
C PRO A 765 0.65 16.85 -22.40
N MET A 766 1.28 17.96 -22.81
CA MET A 766 2.46 18.55 -22.19
C MET A 766 2.36 20.09 -22.25
N LYS A 767 2.81 20.80 -21.21
CA LYS A 767 2.75 22.27 -21.17
C LYS A 767 3.93 22.86 -21.95
N LEU A 768 3.66 23.22 -23.21
CA LEU A 768 4.56 23.96 -24.08
C LEU A 768 3.71 24.96 -24.89
N CYS A 769 3.78 26.26 -24.57
CA CYS A 769 2.98 27.27 -25.28
C CYS A 769 3.75 27.92 -26.44
N ARG A 770 3.01 28.55 -27.37
CA ARG A 770 3.59 29.21 -28.56
C ARG A 770 4.65 30.24 -28.18
N GLU A 771 4.41 31.03 -27.15
CA GLU A 771 5.32 32.08 -26.68
C GLU A 771 6.65 31.51 -26.17
N MET A 772 6.64 30.30 -25.60
CA MET A 772 7.87 29.60 -25.20
C MET A 772 8.64 29.12 -26.44
N VAL A 773 7.95 28.59 -27.45
CA VAL A 773 8.57 28.16 -28.72
C VAL A 773 9.13 29.35 -29.51
N GLU A 774 8.41 30.48 -29.53
CA GLU A 774 8.88 31.74 -30.12
C GLU A 774 10.15 32.25 -29.44
N ALA A 775 10.28 32.09 -28.12
CA ALA A 775 11.51 32.42 -27.39
C ALA A 775 12.72 31.56 -27.79
N MET A 776 12.49 30.41 -28.43
CA MET A 776 13.53 29.56 -29.03
C MET A 776 13.84 29.97 -30.47
N GLY A 777 13.11 30.93 -31.06
CA GLY A 777 13.23 31.31 -32.47
C GLY A 777 12.18 30.68 -33.38
N GLY A 778 11.15 30.05 -32.83
CA GLY A 778 10.04 29.46 -33.57
C GLY A 778 10.24 27.98 -33.89
N ALA A 779 9.17 27.35 -34.40
CA ALA A 779 9.11 25.90 -34.63
C ALA A 779 10.12 25.38 -35.67
N ASP A 780 10.55 26.25 -36.60
CA ASP A 780 11.52 25.89 -37.65
C ASP A 780 12.98 26.23 -37.28
N SER A 781 13.23 26.71 -36.06
CA SER A 781 14.57 27.10 -35.61
C SER A 781 15.46 25.91 -35.27
N GLU A 782 16.78 26.09 -35.39
CA GLU A 782 17.77 25.11 -34.91
C GLU A 782 17.69 24.89 -33.40
N HIS A 783 17.42 25.95 -32.63
CA HIS A 783 17.25 25.85 -31.18
C HIS A 783 16.03 25.01 -30.79
N TYR A 784 14.92 25.12 -31.52
CA TYR A 784 13.76 24.25 -31.27
C TYR A 784 14.06 22.78 -31.62
N ARG A 785 14.81 22.52 -32.70
CA ARG A 785 15.29 21.15 -32.99
C ARG A 785 16.16 20.63 -31.86
N HIS A 786 17.09 21.44 -31.34
CA HIS A 786 17.94 21.07 -30.21
C HIS A 786 17.11 20.80 -28.94
N PHE A 787 16.13 21.64 -28.64
CA PHE A 787 15.18 21.42 -27.55
C PHE A 787 14.46 20.07 -27.69
N LYS A 788 13.95 19.73 -28.89
CA LYS A 788 13.31 18.42 -29.12
C LYS A 788 14.26 17.25 -28.89
N MET A 789 15.53 17.37 -29.33
CA MET A 789 16.55 16.34 -29.07
C MET A 789 16.78 16.14 -27.57
N LEU A 790 16.94 17.23 -26.80
CA LEU A 790 17.09 17.17 -25.35
C LEU A 790 15.88 16.51 -24.66
N CYS A 791 14.65 16.81 -25.11
CA CYS A 791 13.45 16.16 -24.58
C CYS A 791 13.46 14.64 -24.83
N CYS A 792 13.83 14.22 -26.05
CA CYS A 792 13.86 12.80 -26.41
C CYS A 792 14.94 12.03 -25.61
N GLU A 793 16.13 12.61 -25.49
CA GLU A 793 17.24 12.03 -24.73
C GLU A 793 16.90 11.91 -23.24
N ALA A 794 16.38 13.00 -22.64
CA ALA A 794 15.93 13.00 -21.25
C ALA A 794 14.83 11.96 -21.00
N TYR A 795 13.86 11.84 -21.91
CA TYR A 795 12.78 10.87 -21.79
C TYR A 795 13.32 9.44 -21.79
N ASN A 796 14.20 9.08 -22.71
CA ASN A 796 14.77 7.73 -22.76
C ASN A 796 15.66 7.42 -21.56
N ILE A 797 16.45 8.38 -21.05
CA ILE A 797 17.24 8.19 -19.82
C ILE A 797 16.33 7.89 -18.62
N LEU A 798 15.25 8.67 -18.46
CA LEU A 798 14.30 8.48 -17.36
C LEU A 798 13.50 7.17 -17.51
N ARG A 799 13.15 6.76 -18.73
CA ARG A 799 12.50 5.47 -19.02
C ARG A 799 13.37 4.28 -18.61
N LYS A 800 14.68 4.34 -18.86
CA LYS A 800 15.63 3.30 -18.41
C LYS A 800 15.70 3.18 -16.89
N SER A 801 15.38 4.25 -16.18
CA SER A 801 15.32 4.31 -14.71
C SER A 801 13.89 4.14 -14.15
N ALA A 802 12.93 3.69 -14.97
CA ALA A 802 11.53 3.59 -14.59
C ALA A 802 11.27 2.68 -13.39
N SER A 803 12.02 1.58 -13.25
CA SER A 803 11.88 0.65 -12.11
C SER A 803 12.07 1.39 -10.78
N LEU A 804 13.11 2.22 -10.67
CA LEU A 804 13.38 3.03 -9.49
C LEU A 804 12.25 4.02 -9.21
N ILE A 805 11.82 4.78 -10.21
CA ILE A 805 10.76 5.78 -10.07
C ILE A 805 9.45 5.11 -9.62
N LEU A 806 9.08 3.99 -10.25
CA LEU A 806 7.89 3.22 -9.91
C LEU A 806 7.97 2.62 -8.50
N SER A 807 9.13 2.09 -8.09
CA SER A 807 9.33 1.57 -6.73
C SER A 807 9.16 2.66 -5.68
N LEU A 808 9.68 3.87 -5.91
CA LEU A 808 9.52 4.98 -4.97
C LEU A 808 8.05 5.40 -4.83
N PHE A 809 7.30 5.52 -5.93
CA PHE A 809 5.86 5.79 -5.87
C PHE A 809 5.08 4.66 -5.18
N HIS A 810 5.47 3.41 -5.41
CA HIS A 810 4.84 2.26 -4.79
C HIS A 810 5.02 2.25 -3.26
N LEU A 811 6.19 2.65 -2.76
CA LEU A 811 6.45 2.85 -1.33
C LEU A 811 5.61 3.98 -0.71
N MET A 812 5.17 4.95 -1.50
CA MET A 812 4.30 6.04 -1.04
C MET A 812 2.81 5.68 -1.03
N SER A 813 2.42 4.47 -1.48
CA SER A 813 1.02 4.08 -1.64
C SER A 813 0.19 4.14 -0.34
N GLY A 814 0.83 3.92 0.81
CA GLY A 814 0.21 3.97 2.13
C GLY A 814 0.29 5.33 2.82
N ALA A 815 0.89 6.35 2.17
CA ALA A 815 0.94 7.70 2.70
C ALA A 815 -0.42 8.37 2.51
N ALA A 816 -0.93 9.04 3.54
CA ALA A 816 -2.20 9.77 3.51
C ALA A 816 -2.10 11.11 2.74
N ILE A 817 -1.58 11.05 1.51
CA ILE A 817 -1.39 12.20 0.60
C ILE A 817 -2.65 12.39 -0.27
N PRO A 818 -3.23 13.60 -0.36
CA PRO A 818 -4.55 13.84 -0.96
C PRO A 818 -4.79 13.26 -2.36
N ASP A 819 -3.83 13.38 -3.28
CA ASP A 819 -4.00 12.88 -4.66
C ASP A 819 -3.61 11.42 -4.87
N ILE A 820 -2.88 10.80 -3.94
CA ILE A 820 -2.36 9.43 -4.05
C ILE A 820 -3.24 8.45 -3.27
N HIS A 821 -3.58 8.80 -2.03
CA HIS A 821 -4.33 7.96 -1.10
C HIS A 821 -5.66 7.42 -1.65
N PRO A 822 -6.45 8.17 -2.44
CA PRO A 822 -7.76 7.66 -2.89
C PRO A 822 -7.67 6.45 -3.82
N ASP A 823 -6.60 6.33 -4.62
CA ASP A 823 -6.44 5.26 -5.61
C ASP A 823 -4.96 5.12 -6.04
N PRO A 824 -4.12 4.46 -5.21
CA PRO A 824 -2.70 4.32 -5.48
C PRO A 824 -2.41 3.46 -6.72
N GLU A 825 -3.27 2.48 -7.04
CA GLU A 825 -3.10 1.62 -8.22
C GLU A 825 -3.30 2.41 -9.51
N LYS A 826 -4.34 3.24 -9.60
CA LYS A 826 -4.57 4.12 -10.76
C LYS A 826 -3.46 5.15 -10.90
N ALA A 827 -2.96 5.68 -9.78
CA ALA A 827 -1.79 6.56 -9.75
C ALA A 827 -0.57 5.91 -10.42
N MET A 828 -0.27 4.66 -10.04
CA MET A 828 0.82 3.89 -10.64
C MET A 828 0.57 3.57 -12.12
N LEU A 829 -0.66 3.18 -12.48
CA LEU A 829 -1.00 2.86 -13.87
C LEU A 829 -0.78 4.06 -14.79
N LYS A 830 -1.24 5.25 -14.40
CA LYS A 830 -1.02 6.47 -15.18
C LYS A 830 0.46 6.80 -15.36
N LEU A 831 1.29 6.61 -14.33
CA LEU A 831 2.72 6.82 -14.44
C LEU A 831 3.35 5.84 -15.45
N GLN A 832 2.92 4.58 -15.44
CA GLN A 832 3.35 3.56 -16.41
C GLN A 832 2.92 3.91 -17.84
N GLU A 833 1.68 4.38 -18.03
CA GLU A 833 1.17 4.84 -19.32
C GLU A 833 2.01 5.98 -19.90
N LYS A 834 2.49 6.90 -19.06
CA LYS A 834 3.36 8.02 -19.49
C LYS A 834 4.79 7.58 -19.82
N LEU A 835 5.29 6.55 -19.14
CA LEU A 835 6.63 6.01 -19.39
C LEU A 835 6.72 5.16 -20.66
N ARG A 836 5.59 4.64 -21.17
CA ARG A 836 5.52 3.82 -22.40
C ARG A 836 6.61 2.76 -22.46
N LEU A 837 6.68 1.93 -21.43
CA LEU A 837 7.67 0.84 -21.34
C LEU A 837 7.45 -0.28 -22.37
N ASP A 838 6.32 -0.24 -23.07
CA ASP A 838 5.98 -1.07 -24.22
C ASP A 838 6.78 -0.73 -25.49
N LEU A 839 7.30 0.50 -25.59
CA LEU A 839 8.05 0.98 -26.75
C LEU A 839 9.56 0.69 -26.60
N ASP A 840 10.26 0.50 -27.72
CA ASP A 840 11.73 0.55 -27.73
C ASP A 840 12.25 2.01 -27.71
N ASP A 841 13.57 2.17 -27.69
CA ASP A 841 14.21 3.49 -27.60
C ASP A 841 13.88 4.38 -28.82
N GLU A 842 13.78 3.81 -30.03
CA GLU A 842 13.50 4.53 -31.28
C GLU A 842 12.03 4.96 -31.38
N SER A 843 11.10 4.03 -31.14
CA SER A 843 9.67 4.32 -31.16
C SER A 843 9.28 5.34 -30.08
N ALA A 844 9.97 5.35 -28.94
CA ALA A 844 9.76 6.34 -27.89
C ALA A 844 10.24 7.74 -28.28
N ILE A 845 11.29 7.86 -29.10
CA ILE A 845 11.71 9.15 -29.67
C ILE A 845 10.62 9.68 -30.59
N GLU A 846 10.08 8.85 -31.48
CA GLU A 846 8.99 9.23 -32.37
C GLU A 846 7.75 9.68 -31.58
N TRP A 847 7.38 8.91 -30.55
CA TRP A 847 6.28 9.26 -29.63
C TRP A 847 6.49 10.63 -28.98
N MET A 848 7.69 10.89 -28.43
CA MET A 848 8.00 12.16 -27.77
C MET A 848 7.98 13.32 -28.77
N GLN A 849 8.48 13.13 -30.00
CA GLN A 849 8.43 14.15 -31.04
C GLN A 849 7.00 14.47 -31.48
N GLN A 850 6.14 13.46 -31.63
CA GLN A 850 4.73 13.65 -31.95
C GLN A 850 4.04 14.46 -30.83
N LEU A 851 4.25 14.07 -29.57
CA LEU A 851 3.72 14.74 -28.40
C LEU A 851 4.13 16.23 -28.33
N LEU A 852 5.39 16.53 -28.62
CA LEU A 852 5.93 17.89 -28.68
C LEU A 852 5.24 18.72 -29.77
N ASN A 853 5.06 18.15 -30.96
CA ASN A 853 4.41 18.84 -32.08
C ASN A 853 2.93 19.11 -31.82
N GLU A 854 2.20 18.12 -31.27
CA GLU A 854 0.80 18.29 -30.87
C GLU A 854 0.65 19.37 -29.79
N SER A 855 1.56 19.38 -28.80
CA SER A 855 1.53 20.37 -27.72
C SER A 855 1.85 21.79 -28.21
N ALA A 856 2.81 21.95 -29.11
CA ALA A 856 3.20 23.25 -29.66
C ALA A 856 2.15 23.84 -30.61
N THR A 857 1.36 22.98 -31.29
CA THR A 857 0.30 23.40 -32.22
C THR A 857 -1.08 23.51 -31.56
N ALA A 858 -1.23 23.06 -30.31
CA ALA A 858 -2.48 23.11 -29.57
C ALA A 858 -2.95 24.56 -29.32
N LEU A 859 -3.97 24.99 -30.07
CA LEU A 859 -4.60 26.32 -29.94
C LEU A 859 -5.63 26.40 -28.80
N MET A 860 -6.25 25.27 -28.41
CA MET A 860 -7.33 25.26 -27.40
C MET A 860 -6.93 25.60 -25.96
N PRO A 861 -5.74 25.24 -25.46
CA PRO A 861 -5.29 25.67 -24.12
C PRO A 861 -5.19 27.18 -23.98
N GLN A 862 -4.83 27.91 -25.04
CA GLN A 862 -4.71 29.38 -25.03
C GLN A 862 -6.08 30.08 -24.90
N ILE A 863 -7.11 29.52 -25.55
CA ILE A 863 -8.48 30.02 -25.47
C ILE A 863 -9.05 29.80 -24.06
N MET A 864 -8.84 28.62 -23.48
CA MET A 864 -9.25 28.32 -22.10
C MET A 864 -8.44 29.08 -21.05
N GLU A 865 -7.15 29.33 -21.27
CA GLU A 865 -6.29 30.14 -20.37
C GLU A 865 -6.74 31.61 -20.34
N THR A 866 -7.22 32.13 -21.47
CA THR A 866 -7.87 33.45 -21.57
C THR A 866 -9.20 33.47 -20.81
N GLY A 867 -10.00 32.40 -20.93
CA GLY A 867 -11.23 32.21 -20.15
C GLY A 867 -11.00 32.06 -18.64
N HIS A 868 -9.92 31.41 -18.23
CA HIS A 868 -9.55 31.27 -16.80
C HIS A 868 -9.07 32.60 -16.21
N ARG A 869 -8.30 33.40 -16.95
CA ARG A 869 -7.98 34.78 -16.55
C ARG A 869 -9.24 35.62 -16.37
N TRP A 870 -10.21 35.47 -17.28
CA TRP A 870 -11.51 36.11 -17.14
C TRP A 870 -12.24 35.61 -15.88
N ALA A 871 -12.33 34.30 -15.65
CA ALA A 871 -12.98 33.76 -14.46
C ALA A 871 -12.33 34.20 -13.14
N GLN A 872 -10.99 34.36 -13.10
CA GLN A 872 -10.27 34.89 -11.94
C GLN A 872 -10.36 36.41 -11.79
N TYR A 873 -10.53 37.17 -12.87
CA TYR A 873 -10.74 38.62 -12.82
C TYR A 873 -12.14 39.00 -12.30
N TRP A 874 -13.10 38.06 -12.41
CA TRP A 874 -14.48 38.21 -11.94
C TRP A 874 -14.74 37.60 -10.54
N ARG A 875 -13.74 36.97 -9.91
CA ARG A 875 -13.74 36.63 -8.46
C ARG A 875 -12.95 37.67 -7.69
#